data_AF-A0A1I0IWK3-F1
#
_entry.id   AF-A0A1I0IWK3-F1
#
_cell.length_a   1.000
_cell.length_b   1.000
_cell.length_c   1.000
_cell.angle_alpha   90.00
_cell.angle_beta   90.00
_cell.angle_gamma   90.00
#
_symmetry.space_group_name_H-M   'P 1'
#
loop_
_entity.id
_entity.type
_entity.pdbx_description
1 polymer ?
#
loop_
_entity_poly.entity_id
_entity_poly.type
_entity_poly.pdbx_seq_one_letter_code
_entity_poly.pdbx_strand_id
1 'polypeptide(L)'
;MMKAKALRYAESYAAQEEAQRRKGDGRSSIHYPALFLFIGDKTASAIGPVLDSCERKWDNAAGVMALHAASRPAGRRSGSANERAAGREAAELGDGIQGYIGSGLSQAGTGAAYGSTRDEDVRAGKERVLFAALPDTAGRDPLTVRRDVYEAFREDSRYLAGLNRALRQLAASIADYGRLYSSFDVIHLSIITRVDDPLNVLLPQITLLARAVLAQSFKSVQSDLYALINEREQGEQFGYSSSVGLAFLRELEGMQQPDYTLHAPLLVTEDGLSIPVNHGPAALFDLVYVLSDKNERGMTSPHGMDDNYEIIAHISLLKNRVRPSADFASGHGGYNNMIFKSGIRGGTGRQGCASAGFAAVRRPNRQIALAVLYHAARHLTGELRAPSPLSQRERQALLGVSPEALRERAAGFLPDAAGLAEMTGLMSRGRPSLAELKRLSLREAEEVLFGSGGEAYFRRGFEDEAAAKLAAYHPEREWAKVLAAREQGHPPLTFYQLAEWTAEQGEAGGTVLNALHQHMAGLRAGLATARLELEQLYADSVERQPFTRVPLLEKRTVRNLIHYLFERVYGRKYDLLRLETELALCRSCAEALERLHAESTAQIKAMDVLVEELRQLALDSIGRGGETVDQNIMEYYAVITEGVIQEIEARKGPGALFGDRYLGSLPGLLRSGGADAVLERLIDVCRRELLAADIFDLPFEEELLRRANVAAAYDNQGVVSKEELFKRLYLRLEEGALINVRLFEYTQEHRHEEKYFFGDSGSEFLRYASGVDETTRIYRLGVVHEERRSGAEKLNLMGGFHLEDLLYYRNAKVYYETYVANGYRLHGLEEAELPALR
;
A
#
# COMPACT_ATOMS: atom_id res chain seq x y z
N MET A 1 5.37 0.61 -9.55
CA MET A 1 4.02 0.10 -9.21
C MET A 1 4.07 -0.84 -8.00
N MET A 2 5.08 -1.71 -7.89
CA MET A 2 5.37 -2.57 -6.72
C MET A 2 5.19 -1.87 -5.36
N LYS A 3 5.85 -0.71 -5.15
CA LYS A 3 5.74 0.08 -3.91
C LYS A 3 4.29 0.39 -3.52
N ALA A 4 3.47 0.87 -4.46
CA ALA A 4 2.08 1.21 -4.19
C ALA A 4 1.23 -0.04 -3.84
N LYS A 5 1.50 -1.19 -4.47
CA LYS A 5 0.81 -2.45 -4.16
C LYS A 5 1.15 -2.95 -2.75
N ALA A 6 2.43 -2.96 -2.38
CA ALA A 6 2.87 -3.36 -1.04
C ALA A 6 2.29 -2.44 0.06
N LEU A 7 2.27 -1.12 -0.18
CA LEU A 7 1.67 -0.17 0.74
C LEU A 7 0.15 -0.37 0.87
N ARG A 8 -0.57 -0.52 -0.25
CA ARG A 8 -2.01 -0.80 -0.23
C ARG A 8 -2.35 -2.12 0.46
N TYR A 9 -1.50 -3.14 0.31
CA TYR A 9 -1.64 -4.39 1.05
C TYR A 9 -1.50 -4.15 2.56
N ALA A 10 -0.46 -3.44 2.98
CA ALA A 10 -0.20 -3.16 4.39
C ALA A 10 -1.31 -2.30 5.02
N GLU A 11 -1.83 -1.31 4.30
CA GLU A 11 -2.99 -0.50 4.69
C GLU A 11 -4.26 -1.34 4.79
N SER A 12 -4.50 -2.21 3.80
CA SER A 12 -5.64 -3.14 3.82
C SER A 12 -5.55 -4.13 4.98
N TYR A 13 -4.36 -4.61 5.33
CA TYR A 13 -4.17 -5.49 6.49
C TYR A 13 -4.39 -4.73 7.79
N ALA A 14 -3.81 -3.53 7.94
CA ALA A 14 -4.02 -2.70 9.11
C ALA A 14 -5.51 -2.39 9.33
N ALA A 15 -6.23 -2.04 8.27
CA ALA A 15 -7.69 -1.82 8.31
C ALA A 15 -8.47 -3.10 8.63
N GLN A 16 -8.04 -4.26 8.09
CA GLN A 16 -8.67 -5.55 8.40
C GLN A 16 -8.41 -5.98 9.84
N GLU A 17 -7.21 -5.83 10.38
CA GLU A 17 -6.93 -6.11 11.79
C GLU A 17 -7.71 -5.16 12.69
N GLU A 18 -7.82 -3.90 12.31
CA GLU A 18 -8.67 -2.96 13.02
C GLU A 18 -10.14 -3.39 12.93
N ALA A 19 -10.58 -4.08 11.85
CA ALA A 19 -11.97 -4.47 11.52
C ALA A 19 -12.45 -5.88 11.92
N GLN A 20 -11.64 -6.93 11.75
CA GLN A 20 -11.94 -8.32 12.13
C GLN A 20 -11.87 -8.50 13.64
N ARG A 21 -11.00 -7.74 14.32
CA ARG A 21 -11.00 -7.61 15.78
C ARG A 21 -12.22 -6.83 16.30
N ARG A 22 -13.15 -6.41 15.43
CA ARG A 22 -14.43 -5.75 15.76
C ARG A 22 -15.64 -6.69 15.77
N LYS A 23 -15.46 -7.99 15.47
CA LYS A 23 -16.55 -8.98 15.35
C LYS A 23 -16.73 -9.89 16.57
N GLY A 24 -15.83 -9.82 17.56
CA GLY A 24 -16.05 -10.38 18.90
C GLY A 24 -16.52 -9.26 19.82
N ASP A 25 -17.62 -9.49 20.51
CA ASP A 25 -18.40 -8.52 21.32
C ASP A 25 -17.58 -7.54 22.16
N GLY A 26 -18.01 -6.27 22.23
CA GLY A 26 -17.43 -5.27 23.15
C GLY A 26 -17.35 -3.84 22.63
N ARG A 27 -17.91 -3.54 21.44
CA ARG A 27 -17.99 -2.18 20.93
C ARG A 27 -19.03 -1.35 21.68
N SER A 28 -18.74 -0.07 21.83
CA SER A 28 -19.61 0.89 22.49
C SER A 28 -20.73 1.31 21.53
N SER A 29 -21.96 0.83 21.78
CA SER A 29 -23.17 1.29 21.09
C SER A 29 -23.61 2.65 21.61
N ILE A 30 -24.02 3.56 20.71
CA ILE A 30 -24.62 4.83 21.12
C ILE A 30 -26.09 4.65 21.52
N HIS A 31 -26.48 5.26 22.64
CA HIS A 31 -27.80 5.14 23.24
C HIS A 31 -28.84 6.01 22.54
N TYR A 32 -28.46 7.22 22.16
CA TYR A 32 -29.27 8.25 21.52
C TYR A 32 -28.77 8.57 20.10
N PRO A 33 -29.63 9.09 19.21
CA PRO A 33 -29.18 9.65 17.94
C PRO A 33 -28.12 10.76 18.10
N ALA A 34 -27.16 10.79 17.17
CA ALA A 34 -26.09 11.78 17.11
C ALA A 34 -26.06 12.46 15.73
N LEU A 35 -26.05 13.79 15.73
CA LEU A 35 -25.97 14.63 14.54
C LEU A 35 -24.76 15.55 14.64
N PHE A 36 -23.90 15.50 13.62
CA PHE A 36 -22.77 16.42 13.48
C PHE A 36 -23.13 17.58 12.54
N LEU A 37 -22.97 18.82 13.01
CA LEU A 37 -23.22 20.02 12.22
C LEU A 37 -21.89 20.75 11.98
N PHE A 38 -21.36 20.64 10.78
CA PHE A 38 -20.14 21.33 10.35
C PHE A 38 -20.51 22.67 9.73
N ILE A 39 -20.04 23.77 10.31
CA ILE A 39 -20.33 25.13 9.84
C ILE A 39 -19.04 25.75 9.32
N GLY A 40 -19.06 26.24 8.08
CA GLY A 40 -17.94 26.94 7.46
C GLY A 40 -17.23 26.16 6.36
N ASP A 41 -16.52 26.89 5.52
CA ASP A 41 -15.73 26.33 4.42
C ASP A 41 -14.49 25.59 4.96
N LYS A 42 -13.89 26.11 6.04
CA LYS A 42 -12.68 25.58 6.65
C LYS A 42 -12.90 24.32 7.49
N THR A 43 -14.14 23.86 7.68
CA THR A 43 -14.46 22.61 8.39
C THR A 43 -14.54 21.39 7.46
N ALA A 44 -14.44 21.57 6.15
CA ALA A 44 -14.54 20.47 5.18
C ALA A 44 -13.53 19.33 5.42
N SER A 45 -12.31 19.66 5.88
CA SER A 45 -11.28 18.68 6.19
C SER A 45 -11.59 17.82 7.43
N ALA A 46 -12.50 18.28 8.31
CA ALA A 46 -12.87 17.56 9.53
C ALA A 46 -13.94 16.48 9.29
N ILE A 47 -14.76 16.62 8.23
CA ILE A 47 -15.95 15.78 8.01
C ILE A 47 -15.57 14.31 7.86
N GLY A 48 -14.65 13.99 6.94
CA GLY A 48 -14.19 12.63 6.69
C GLY A 48 -13.59 11.98 7.95
N PRO A 49 -12.53 12.57 8.55
CA PRO A 49 -11.87 12.00 9.71
C PRO A 49 -12.78 11.76 10.93
N VAL A 50 -13.71 12.68 11.22
CA VAL A 50 -14.67 12.53 12.34
C VAL A 50 -15.61 11.36 12.08
N LEU A 51 -16.21 11.28 10.88
CA LEU A 51 -17.13 10.20 10.53
C LEU A 51 -16.42 8.85 10.45
N ASP A 52 -15.22 8.80 9.88
CA ASP A 52 -14.38 7.60 9.84
C ASP A 52 -14.03 7.13 11.26
N SER A 53 -13.78 8.05 12.21
CA SER A 53 -13.57 7.68 13.62
C SER A 53 -14.84 7.09 14.24
N CYS A 54 -16.02 7.68 13.98
CA CYS A 54 -17.31 7.13 14.42
C CYS A 54 -17.56 5.73 13.85
N GLU A 55 -17.35 5.51 12.55
CA GLU A 55 -17.52 4.20 11.89
C GLU A 55 -16.57 3.14 12.43
N ARG A 56 -15.34 3.53 12.75
CA ARG A 56 -14.37 2.62 13.36
C ARG A 56 -14.81 2.17 14.76
N LYS A 57 -15.50 3.02 15.52
CA LYS A 57 -15.73 2.82 16.96
C LYS A 57 -17.14 2.39 17.35
N TRP A 58 -18.17 2.87 16.66
CA TRP A 58 -19.57 2.68 17.08
C TRP A 58 -20.22 1.57 16.24
N ASP A 59 -20.97 0.67 16.89
CA ASP A 59 -21.67 -0.42 16.18
C ASP A 59 -22.82 0.08 15.31
N ASN A 60 -23.57 1.06 15.83
CA ASN A 60 -24.66 1.73 15.14
C ASN A 60 -24.21 3.04 14.46
N ALA A 61 -22.94 3.11 14.04
CA ALA A 61 -22.41 4.26 13.29
C ALA A 61 -23.21 4.58 12.01
N ALA A 62 -23.92 3.59 11.45
CA ALA A 62 -24.78 3.78 10.29
C ALA A 62 -25.92 4.80 10.50
N GLY A 63 -26.34 5.03 11.75
CA GLY A 63 -27.31 6.06 12.09
C GLY A 63 -26.70 7.45 12.34
N VAL A 64 -25.37 7.60 12.31
CA VAL A 64 -24.74 8.91 12.52
C VAL A 64 -24.89 9.75 11.27
N MET A 65 -25.52 10.91 11.42
CA MET A 65 -25.76 11.85 10.34
C MET A 65 -24.89 13.08 10.47
N ALA A 66 -24.56 13.69 9.33
CA ALA A 66 -23.86 14.97 9.29
C ALA A 66 -24.52 15.98 8.35
N LEU A 67 -24.48 17.25 8.73
CA LEU A 67 -24.80 18.38 7.87
C LEU A 67 -23.56 19.25 7.69
N HIS A 68 -23.22 19.57 6.45
CA HIS A 68 -22.22 20.60 6.14
C HIS A 68 -22.90 21.86 5.63
N ALA A 69 -22.84 22.93 6.42
CA ALA A 69 -23.34 24.26 6.06
C ALA A 69 -22.17 25.15 5.65
N ALA A 70 -22.01 25.40 4.35
CA ALA A 70 -20.85 26.09 3.79
C ALA A 70 -21.16 26.80 2.46
N SER A 71 -20.23 27.61 1.98
CA SER A 71 -20.32 28.26 0.67
C SER A 71 -20.38 27.18 -0.42
N ARG A 72 -21.17 27.41 -1.47
CA ARG A 72 -21.35 26.42 -2.53
C ARG A 72 -20.04 26.21 -3.29
N PRO A 73 -19.52 24.97 -3.43
CA PRO A 73 -18.28 24.74 -4.18
C PRO A 73 -18.50 25.08 -5.66
N ALA A 74 -17.55 25.82 -6.25
CA ALA A 74 -17.59 26.37 -7.61
C ALA A 74 -17.76 25.34 -8.76
N GLY A 75 -17.89 24.04 -8.46
CA GLY A 75 -17.94 22.95 -9.45
C GLY A 75 -19.28 22.20 -9.61
N ARG A 76 -20.33 22.49 -8.83
CA ARG A 76 -21.65 21.84 -8.99
C ARG A 76 -22.75 22.82 -9.41
N ARG A 77 -22.75 23.20 -10.69
CA ARG A 77 -23.97 23.69 -11.34
C ARG A 77 -24.92 22.49 -11.50
N SER A 78 -26.01 22.51 -10.74
CA SER A 78 -27.11 21.56 -10.87
C SER A 78 -27.67 21.66 -12.29
N GLY A 79 -27.57 20.58 -13.06
CA GLY A 79 -28.25 20.44 -14.34
C GLY A 79 -29.76 20.40 -14.12
N SER A 80 -30.44 21.50 -14.43
CA SER A 80 -31.84 21.52 -14.83
C SER A 80 -32.19 22.87 -15.48
N ALA A 81 -31.75 23.07 -16.72
CA ALA A 81 -32.42 23.95 -17.66
C ALA A 81 -31.95 23.56 -19.06
N ASN A 82 -32.76 22.75 -19.73
CA ASN A 82 -32.52 22.33 -21.10
C ASN A 82 -32.68 23.55 -22.04
N GLU A 83 -31.68 23.72 -22.90
CA GLU A 83 -31.77 24.13 -24.30
C GLU A 83 -32.83 25.17 -24.70
N ARG A 84 -32.35 26.38 -25.03
CA ARG A 84 -32.45 26.92 -26.40
C ARG A 84 -31.56 28.15 -26.59
N ALA A 85 -30.94 28.18 -27.77
CA ALA A 85 -30.28 29.29 -28.45
C ALA A 85 -28.76 29.46 -28.26
N ALA A 86 -28.05 29.07 -29.33
CA ALA A 86 -26.83 29.64 -29.91
C ALA A 86 -25.55 29.64 -29.03
N GLY A 87 -24.37 29.21 -29.50
CA GLY A 87 -23.89 29.05 -30.86
C GLY A 87 -22.54 29.76 -30.98
N ARG A 88 -21.46 28.96 -31.12
CA ARG A 88 -20.14 29.25 -31.70
C ARG A 88 -19.09 30.08 -30.91
N GLU A 89 -17.85 29.61 -31.15
CA GLU A 89 -16.52 30.22 -30.95
C GLU A 89 -15.95 30.10 -29.53
N ALA A 90 -14.71 29.69 -29.28
CA ALA A 90 -13.61 29.14 -30.06
C ALA A 90 -12.53 28.79 -29.02
N ALA A 91 -11.74 27.77 -29.30
CA ALA A 91 -10.57 27.39 -28.53
C ALA A 91 -9.42 28.39 -28.72
N GLU A 92 -8.60 28.64 -27.69
CA GLU A 92 -7.15 28.34 -27.64
C GLU A 92 -6.40 29.13 -26.55
N LEU A 93 -5.34 28.48 -26.04
CA LEU A 93 -4.22 28.93 -25.19
C LEU A 93 -4.29 28.68 -23.67
N GLY A 94 -3.57 27.63 -23.25
CA GLY A 94 -2.44 27.82 -22.33
C GLY A 94 -2.55 27.33 -20.88
N ASP A 95 -2.35 26.03 -20.69
CA ASP A 95 -1.53 25.33 -19.67
C ASP A 95 -1.38 25.89 -18.23
N GLY A 96 -1.64 25.03 -17.24
CA GLY A 96 -1.22 25.27 -15.85
C GLY A 96 -2.02 24.54 -14.75
N ILE A 97 -1.54 23.35 -14.38
CA ILE A 97 -1.73 22.70 -13.06
C ILE A 97 -3.13 22.15 -12.75
N GLN A 98 -3.38 20.88 -13.10
CA GLN A 98 -4.43 20.09 -12.47
C GLN A 98 -4.00 18.62 -12.33
N GLY A 99 -3.47 18.29 -11.16
CA GLY A 99 -3.11 16.94 -10.75
C GLY A 99 -3.70 16.64 -9.37
N TYR A 100 -4.20 15.41 -9.21
CA TYR A 100 -4.85 14.82 -8.03
C TYR A 100 -6.33 15.14 -7.82
N ILE A 101 -7.20 14.40 -8.52
CA ILE A 101 -8.22 13.50 -7.95
C ILE A 101 -8.50 12.43 -9.02
N GLY A 102 -8.40 11.15 -8.64
CA GLY A 102 -8.36 10.02 -9.56
C GLY A 102 -9.64 9.80 -10.37
N SER A 103 -9.47 9.78 -11.70
CA SER A 103 -10.42 9.21 -12.66
C SER A 103 -9.93 7.82 -13.09
N GLY A 104 -10.59 6.77 -12.60
CA GLY A 104 -10.47 5.40 -13.11
C GLY A 104 -11.64 5.10 -14.06
N LEU A 105 -11.30 4.72 -15.28
CA LEU A 105 -12.15 4.57 -16.46
C LEU A 105 -13.22 3.47 -16.34
N SER A 106 -14.42 3.78 -16.83
CA SER A 106 -15.42 2.81 -17.26
C SER A 106 -15.11 2.30 -18.67
N GLN A 107 -14.83 1.00 -18.80
CA GLN A 107 -15.00 0.28 -20.07
C GLN A 107 -16.06 -0.81 -19.88
N ALA A 108 -17.07 -0.75 -20.74
CA ALA A 108 -18.15 -1.72 -20.82
C ALA A 108 -17.62 -3.06 -21.36
N GLY A 109 -17.97 -4.15 -20.67
CA GLY A 109 -17.76 -5.53 -21.09
C GLY A 109 -18.71 -6.44 -20.35
N THR A 110 -19.65 -7.03 -21.09
CA THR A 110 -20.73 -7.93 -20.67
C THR A 110 -20.23 -9.24 -20.03
N GLY A 111 -20.85 -9.68 -18.92
CA GLY A 111 -20.76 -11.08 -18.48
C GLY A 111 -21.04 -11.36 -17.00
N ALA A 112 -22.23 -11.90 -16.72
CA ALA A 112 -22.61 -12.86 -15.67
C ALA A 112 -22.37 -12.57 -14.16
N ALA A 113 -23.50 -12.44 -13.48
CA ALA A 113 -23.81 -12.57 -12.04
C ALA A 113 -22.85 -13.42 -11.16
N TYR A 114 -22.49 -12.88 -9.98
CA TYR A 114 -22.69 -13.46 -8.63
C TYR A 114 -22.10 -12.51 -7.54
N GLY A 115 -22.89 -12.14 -6.52
CA GLY A 115 -22.38 -11.65 -5.22
C GLY A 115 -22.36 -10.12 -4.96
N SER A 116 -23.52 -9.47 -4.90
CA SER A 116 -23.72 -8.07 -4.53
C SER A 116 -23.89 -7.87 -3.02
N THR A 117 -22.85 -7.39 -2.33
CA THR A 117 -22.99 -6.74 -1.00
C THR A 117 -22.00 -5.60 -0.75
N ARG A 118 -21.16 -5.23 -1.74
CA ARG A 118 -20.07 -4.23 -1.53
C ARG A 118 -20.25 -2.91 -2.30
N ASP A 119 -21.10 -2.88 -3.32
CA ASP A 119 -21.43 -1.66 -4.06
C ASP A 119 -22.55 -0.83 -3.40
N GLU A 120 -23.27 -1.39 -2.43
CA GLU A 120 -24.25 -0.65 -1.62
C GLU A 120 -23.57 0.21 -0.53
N ASP A 121 -22.49 -0.27 0.09
CA ASP A 121 -21.78 0.46 1.15
C ASP A 121 -21.06 1.73 0.64
N VAL A 122 -20.52 1.71 -0.59
CA VAL A 122 -19.87 2.90 -1.19
C VAL A 122 -20.89 3.94 -1.65
N ARG A 123 -22.14 3.53 -1.92
CA ARG A 123 -23.26 4.45 -2.15
C ARG A 123 -23.83 4.99 -0.84
N ALA A 124 -23.88 4.19 0.22
CA ALA A 124 -24.38 4.58 1.54
C ALA A 124 -23.54 5.70 2.21
N GLY A 125 -22.21 5.71 2.01
CA GLY A 125 -21.35 6.77 2.54
C GLY A 125 -21.63 8.18 1.97
N LYS A 126 -22.24 8.27 0.78
CA LYS A 126 -22.64 9.55 0.16
C LYS A 126 -24.01 10.07 0.61
N GLU A 127 -24.82 9.25 1.28
CA GLU A 127 -26.14 9.67 1.80
C GLU A 127 -26.10 10.18 3.26
N ARG A 128 -25.00 9.93 4.00
CA ARG A 128 -24.88 10.33 5.43
C ARG A 128 -24.53 11.81 5.66
N VAL A 129 -24.01 12.49 4.65
CA VAL A 129 -23.63 13.91 4.73
C VAL A 129 -24.53 14.72 3.81
N LEU A 130 -25.42 15.51 4.40
CA LEU A 130 -26.21 16.48 3.66
C LEU A 130 -25.47 17.82 3.58
N PHE A 131 -25.72 18.57 2.51
CA PHE A 131 -25.11 19.88 2.30
C PHE A 131 -26.18 20.97 2.32
N ALA A 132 -25.91 22.05 3.05
CA ALA A 132 -26.70 23.27 3.04
C ALA A 132 -25.84 24.43 2.54
N ALA A 133 -26.32 25.12 1.51
CA ALA A 133 -25.61 26.28 0.96
C ALA A 133 -25.74 27.48 1.90
N LEU A 134 -24.62 28.16 2.16
CA LEU A 134 -24.52 29.46 2.83
C LEU A 134 -24.06 30.54 1.83
N PRO A 135 -24.18 31.83 2.18
CA PRO A 135 -23.70 32.92 1.33
C PRO A 135 -22.20 32.79 1.02
N ASP A 136 -21.83 32.99 -0.24
CA ASP A 136 -20.45 32.86 -0.69
C ASP A 136 -19.56 33.93 -0.05
N THR A 137 -18.33 33.54 0.33
CA THR A 137 -17.31 34.41 0.92
C THR A 137 -16.25 34.84 -0.12
N ALA A 138 -16.15 34.13 -1.25
CA ALA A 138 -15.15 34.39 -2.27
C ALA A 138 -15.43 35.69 -3.06
N GLY A 139 -14.40 36.52 -3.22
CA GLY A 139 -14.48 37.77 -3.99
C GLY A 139 -15.15 38.94 -3.26
N ARG A 140 -15.51 38.79 -1.98
CA ARG A 140 -15.99 39.91 -1.13
C ARG A 140 -14.84 40.74 -0.58
N ASP A 141 -15.14 41.98 -0.23
CA ASP A 141 -14.18 42.89 0.40
C ASP A 141 -13.77 42.37 1.79
N PRO A 142 -12.48 42.07 2.04
CA PRO A 142 -11.96 41.68 3.35
C PRO A 142 -12.39 42.59 4.51
N LEU A 143 -12.70 43.86 4.23
CA LEU A 143 -13.15 44.83 5.24
C LEU A 143 -14.52 44.48 5.85
N THR A 144 -15.43 43.86 5.10
CA THR A 144 -16.85 43.68 5.50
C THR A 144 -17.39 42.27 5.35
N VAL A 145 -16.58 41.28 4.93
CA VAL A 145 -17.02 39.90 4.62
C VAL A 145 -18.01 39.33 5.64
N ARG A 146 -17.71 39.39 6.95
CA ARG A 146 -18.58 38.79 7.99
C ARG A 146 -19.93 39.49 8.08
N ARG A 147 -19.96 40.82 7.99
CA ARG A 147 -21.19 41.61 7.98
C ARG A 147 -22.01 41.33 6.71
N ASP A 148 -21.37 41.33 5.55
CA ASP A 148 -22.06 41.10 4.28
C ASP A 148 -22.65 39.68 4.20
N VAL A 149 -21.97 38.69 4.78
CA VAL A 149 -22.47 37.31 4.88
C VAL A 149 -23.70 37.27 5.80
N TYR A 150 -23.63 37.94 6.94
CA TYR A 150 -24.74 38.03 7.89
C TYR A 150 -25.98 38.70 7.27
N GLU A 151 -25.80 39.82 6.57
CA GLU A 151 -26.87 40.53 5.87
C GLU A 151 -27.45 39.68 4.73
N ALA A 152 -26.59 39.09 3.88
CA ALA A 152 -27.02 38.23 2.78
C ALA A 152 -27.83 37.01 3.24
N PHE A 153 -27.48 36.41 4.38
CA PHE A 153 -28.24 35.28 4.93
C PHE A 153 -29.65 35.68 5.39
N ARG A 154 -29.82 36.92 5.86
CA ARG A 154 -31.12 37.44 6.33
C ARG A 154 -32.00 37.92 5.18
N GLU A 155 -31.40 38.54 4.16
CA GLU A 155 -32.15 39.10 3.03
C GLU A 155 -32.54 38.04 2.01
N ASP A 156 -31.66 37.08 1.71
CA ASP A 156 -31.92 36.05 0.72
C ASP A 156 -32.58 34.82 1.35
N SER A 157 -33.90 34.78 1.26
CA SER A 157 -34.76 33.69 1.75
C SER A 157 -34.38 32.30 1.23
N ARG A 158 -33.63 32.19 0.13
CA ARG A 158 -33.21 30.90 -0.45
C ARG A 158 -32.27 30.13 0.47
N TYR A 159 -31.37 30.81 1.18
CA TYR A 159 -30.43 30.15 2.10
C TYR A 159 -31.17 29.57 3.32
N LEU A 160 -32.07 30.35 3.92
CA LEU A 160 -32.91 29.91 5.04
C LEU A 160 -33.84 28.75 4.65
N ALA A 161 -34.49 28.83 3.50
CA ALA A 161 -35.36 27.77 2.99
C ALA A 161 -34.56 26.48 2.70
N GLY A 162 -33.38 26.60 2.09
CA GLY A 162 -32.48 25.48 1.83
C GLY A 162 -32.03 24.79 3.11
N LEU A 163 -31.64 25.56 4.13
CA LEU A 163 -31.21 25.04 5.42
C LEU A 163 -32.36 24.36 6.19
N ASN A 164 -33.56 24.95 6.19
CA ASN A 164 -34.76 24.34 6.77
C ASN A 164 -35.05 22.97 6.12
N ARG A 165 -34.99 22.90 4.79
CA ARG A 165 -35.23 21.65 4.04
C ARG A 165 -34.19 20.58 4.39
N ALA A 166 -32.91 20.95 4.42
CA ALA A 166 -31.84 20.03 4.77
C ALA A 166 -31.98 19.47 6.20
N LEU A 167 -32.30 20.32 7.18
CA LEU A 167 -32.53 19.90 8.57
C LEU A 167 -33.77 19.01 8.73
N ARG A 168 -34.86 19.29 8.03
CA ARG A 168 -36.06 18.43 8.04
C ARG A 168 -35.79 17.07 7.39
N GLN A 169 -35.03 17.06 6.29
CA GLN A 169 -34.61 15.82 5.65
C GLN A 169 -33.73 14.98 6.58
N LEU A 170 -32.78 15.61 7.28
CA LEU A 170 -31.97 14.93 8.30
C LEU A 170 -32.83 14.35 9.43
N ALA A 171 -33.77 15.14 9.97
CA ALA A 171 -34.65 14.66 11.04
C ALA A 171 -35.47 13.44 10.59
N ALA A 172 -35.99 13.45 9.35
CA ALA A 172 -36.68 12.31 8.76
C ALA A 172 -35.76 11.10 8.59
N SER A 173 -34.56 11.28 8.04
CA SER A 173 -33.58 10.20 7.88
C SER A 173 -33.16 9.60 9.21
N ILE A 174 -32.96 10.39 10.27
CA ILE A 174 -32.65 9.89 11.62
C ILE A 174 -33.80 9.02 12.16
N ALA A 175 -35.06 9.40 11.88
CA ALA A 175 -36.23 8.62 12.27
C ALA A 175 -36.28 7.24 11.60
N ASP A 176 -35.84 7.13 10.34
CA ASP A 176 -35.74 5.84 9.63
C ASP A 176 -34.76 4.87 10.32
N TYR A 177 -33.71 5.40 10.95
CA TYR A 177 -32.74 4.63 11.74
C TYR A 177 -33.16 4.41 13.21
N GLY A 178 -34.38 4.79 13.60
CA GLY A 178 -34.87 4.73 14.99
C GLY A 178 -34.71 3.37 15.68
N ARG A 179 -34.71 2.26 14.92
CA ARG A 179 -34.51 0.89 15.45
C ARG A 179 -33.07 0.60 15.91
N LEU A 180 -32.09 1.41 15.51
CA LEU A 180 -30.68 1.23 15.88
C LEU A 180 -30.32 1.85 17.23
N TYR A 181 -31.22 2.60 17.86
CA TYR A 181 -30.97 3.31 19.12
C TYR A 181 -31.74 2.69 20.29
N SER A 182 -31.15 2.74 21.49
CA SER A 182 -31.79 2.26 22.72
C SER A 182 -32.91 3.20 23.19
N SER A 183 -32.81 4.51 22.89
CA SER A 183 -33.85 5.50 23.16
C SER A 183 -33.86 6.59 22.10
N PHE A 184 -35.06 7.05 21.74
CA PHE A 184 -35.29 8.11 20.76
C PHE A 184 -35.81 9.42 21.41
N ASP A 185 -35.66 9.57 22.73
CA ASP A 185 -36.17 10.74 23.47
C ASP A 185 -35.25 11.96 23.39
N VAL A 186 -33.93 11.72 23.30
CA VAL A 186 -32.89 12.75 23.32
C VAL A 186 -32.07 12.66 22.04
N ILE A 187 -31.61 13.79 21.51
CA ILE A 187 -30.63 13.85 20.42
C ILE A 187 -29.41 14.68 20.82
N HIS A 188 -28.22 14.19 20.49
CA HIS A 188 -26.97 14.94 20.64
C HIS A 188 -26.63 15.68 19.34
N LEU A 189 -26.53 16.99 19.43
CA LEU A 189 -26.12 17.89 18.36
C LEU A 189 -24.69 18.38 18.63
N SER A 190 -23.73 17.88 17.87
CA SER A 190 -22.32 18.26 17.95
C SER A 190 -22.00 19.26 16.85
N ILE A 191 -21.77 20.52 17.21
CA ILE A 191 -21.57 21.62 16.28
C ILE A 191 -20.08 21.91 16.17
N ILE A 192 -19.53 21.90 14.95
CA ILE A 192 -18.09 22.00 14.70
C ILE A 192 -17.85 23.20 13.80
N THR A 193 -17.00 24.13 14.24
CA THR A 193 -16.60 25.32 13.48
C THR A 193 -15.11 25.61 13.67
N ARG A 194 -14.46 26.19 12.65
CA ARG A 194 -13.16 26.84 12.83
C ARG A 194 -13.36 28.28 13.31
N VAL A 195 -12.50 28.76 14.21
CA VAL A 195 -12.62 30.12 14.77
C VAL A 195 -12.34 31.19 13.73
N ASP A 196 -11.47 30.90 12.77
CA ASP A 196 -11.01 31.85 11.74
C ASP A 196 -11.84 31.78 10.44
N ASP A 197 -12.99 31.11 10.46
CA ASP A 197 -13.92 31.01 9.34
C ASP A 197 -14.96 32.15 9.39
N PRO A 198 -15.12 32.98 8.34
CA PRO A 198 -16.07 34.09 8.37
C PRO A 198 -17.54 33.64 8.50
N LEU A 199 -17.89 32.42 8.08
CA LEU A 199 -19.27 31.90 8.13
C LEU A 199 -19.76 31.61 9.55
N ASN A 200 -18.85 31.54 10.53
CA ASN A 200 -19.20 31.33 11.94
C ASN A 200 -20.04 32.47 12.55
N VAL A 201 -20.16 33.61 11.87
CA VAL A 201 -21.09 34.70 12.24
C VAL A 201 -22.56 34.24 12.22
N LEU A 202 -22.87 33.20 11.43
CA LEU A 202 -24.21 32.62 11.29
C LEU A 202 -24.49 31.51 12.33
N LEU A 203 -23.50 31.17 13.15
CA LEU A 203 -23.58 30.07 14.11
C LEU A 203 -24.80 30.15 15.05
N PRO A 204 -25.18 31.33 15.61
CA PRO A 204 -26.39 31.43 16.43
C PRO A 204 -27.67 31.08 15.66
N GLN A 205 -27.83 31.59 14.44
CA GLN A 205 -29.04 31.39 13.62
C GLN A 205 -29.17 29.93 13.18
N ILE A 206 -28.07 29.33 12.73
CA ILE A 206 -28.06 27.93 12.28
C ILE A 206 -28.33 26.99 13.46
N THR A 207 -27.68 27.23 14.61
CA THR A 207 -27.88 26.43 15.84
C THR A 207 -29.32 26.49 16.32
N LEU A 208 -29.89 27.70 16.41
CA LEU A 208 -31.25 27.89 16.90
C LEU A 208 -32.27 27.24 15.95
N LEU A 209 -32.06 27.35 14.63
CA LEU A 209 -32.90 26.67 13.66
C LEU A 209 -32.80 25.15 13.79
N ALA A 210 -31.59 24.58 13.90
CA ALA A 210 -31.39 23.16 14.10
C ALA A 210 -32.10 22.65 15.36
N ARG A 211 -31.94 23.35 16.49
CA ARG A 211 -32.64 23.02 17.74
C ARG A 211 -34.16 23.06 17.58
N ALA A 212 -34.70 24.08 16.91
CA ALA A 212 -36.13 24.22 16.70
C ALA A 212 -36.72 23.12 15.81
N VAL A 213 -36.03 22.73 14.74
CA VAL A 213 -36.47 21.63 13.86
C VAL A 213 -36.39 20.29 14.58
N LEU A 214 -35.30 20.01 15.30
CA LEU A 214 -35.11 18.76 16.02
C LEU A 214 -36.07 18.63 17.21
N ALA A 215 -36.38 19.72 17.91
CA ALA A 215 -37.34 19.70 19.02
C ALA A 215 -38.78 19.32 18.60
N GLN A 216 -39.10 19.32 17.29
CA GLN A 216 -40.37 18.79 16.79
C GLN A 216 -40.43 17.25 16.84
N SER A 217 -39.27 16.59 16.76
CA SER A 217 -39.15 15.13 16.71
C SER A 217 -38.63 14.52 18.01
N PHE A 218 -37.90 15.29 18.84
CA PHE A 218 -37.23 14.83 20.05
C PHE A 218 -37.68 15.63 21.29
N LYS A 219 -37.75 14.97 22.46
CA LYS A 219 -38.13 15.63 23.73
C LYS A 219 -37.04 16.56 24.25
N SER A 220 -35.78 16.24 24.00
CA SER A 220 -34.62 17.04 24.44
C SER A 220 -33.53 17.06 23.38
N VAL A 221 -32.97 18.24 23.14
CA VAL A 221 -31.86 18.47 22.21
C VAL A 221 -30.67 18.99 23.02
N GLN A 222 -29.63 18.17 23.16
CA GLN A 222 -28.38 18.56 23.82
C GLN A 222 -27.42 19.07 22.77
N SER A 223 -26.89 20.28 22.93
CA SER A 223 -26.09 20.94 21.90
C SER A 223 -24.72 21.36 22.43
N ASP A 224 -23.67 20.70 21.95
CA ASP A 224 -22.28 21.00 22.28
C ASP A 224 -21.58 21.71 21.10
N LEU A 225 -20.71 22.67 21.39
CA LEU A 225 -19.91 23.37 20.40
C LEU A 225 -18.43 22.93 20.48
N TYR A 226 -17.82 22.67 19.33
CA TYR A 226 -16.40 22.41 19.15
C TYR A 226 -15.80 23.54 18.29
N ALA A 227 -15.07 24.44 18.93
CA ALA A 227 -14.34 25.53 18.31
C ALA A 227 -12.89 25.10 18.04
N LEU A 228 -12.54 24.98 16.77
CA LEU A 228 -11.22 24.54 16.32
C LEU A 228 -10.31 25.74 16.03
N ILE A 229 -9.11 25.74 16.61
CA ILE A 229 -8.07 26.77 16.42
C ILE A 229 -6.89 26.16 15.69
N ASN A 230 -6.57 26.68 14.50
CA ASN A 230 -5.40 26.26 13.73
C ASN A 230 -4.33 27.35 13.79
N GLU A 231 -3.28 27.14 14.58
CA GLU A 231 -2.17 28.07 14.73
C GLU A 231 -1.00 27.80 13.77
N ARG A 232 -1.05 26.70 13.00
CA ARG A 232 -0.04 26.32 11.99
C ARG A 232 -0.12 27.08 10.69
N GLU A 233 -1.29 27.58 10.31
CA GLU A 233 -1.48 28.41 9.11
C GLU A 233 -0.88 29.82 9.34
N GLN A 234 0.44 29.91 9.57
CA GLN A 234 1.21 31.15 9.64
C GLN A 234 1.51 31.65 8.21
N GLY A 235 0.47 31.91 7.43
CA GLY A 235 0.57 32.58 6.14
C GLY A 235 0.59 34.11 6.28
N GLU A 236 0.74 34.82 5.16
CA GLU A 236 0.73 36.29 5.08
C GLU A 236 -0.52 36.97 5.67
N GLN A 237 -1.61 36.21 5.89
CA GLN A 237 -2.90 36.68 6.44
C GLN A 237 -3.10 36.44 7.95
N PHE A 238 -2.06 36.05 8.69
CA PHE A 238 -2.16 35.71 10.13
C PHE A 238 -2.85 36.80 10.98
N GLY A 239 -2.58 38.08 10.73
CA GLY A 239 -3.20 39.18 11.48
C GLY A 239 -4.72 39.25 11.28
N TYR A 240 -5.19 39.08 10.04
CA TYR A 240 -6.62 39.10 9.71
C TYR A 240 -7.33 37.85 10.25
N SER A 241 -6.78 36.64 10.04
CA SER A 241 -7.38 35.39 10.54
C SER A 241 -7.47 35.35 12.06
N SER A 242 -6.44 35.86 12.76
CA SER A 242 -6.47 36.00 14.23
C SER A 242 -7.54 36.98 14.70
N SER A 243 -7.70 38.09 13.98
CA SER A 243 -8.72 39.12 14.30
C SER A 243 -10.14 38.58 14.09
N VAL A 244 -10.39 37.85 12.99
CA VAL A 244 -11.66 37.14 12.75
C VAL A 244 -11.92 36.10 13.84
N GLY A 245 -10.88 35.34 14.21
CA GLY A 245 -10.95 34.38 15.31
C GLY A 245 -11.34 35.03 16.64
N LEU A 246 -10.70 36.15 17.01
CA LEU A 246 -11.05 36.88 18.22
C LEU A 246 -12.47 37.44 18.17
N ALA A 247 -12.89 37.97 17.02
CA ALA A 247 -14.23 38.49 16.83
C ALA A 247 -15.29 37.39 17.08
N PHE A 248 -15.07 36.18 16.58
CA PHE A 248 -15.92 35.04 16.90
C PHE A 248 -15.87 34.63 18.36
N LEU A 249 -14.68 34.57 18.99
CA LEU A 249 -14.57 34.23 20.42
C LEU A 249 -15.28 35.26 21.31
N ARG A 250 -15.24 36.54 20.95
CA ARG A 250 -15.99 37.62 21.62
C ARG A 250 -17.51 37.42 21.48
N GLU A 251 -17.99 37.05 20.29
CA GLU A 251 -19.41 36.72 20.09
C GLU A 251 -19.82 35.48 20.90
N LEU A 252 -18.96 34.45 20.92
CA LEU A 252 -19.18 33.20 21.65
C LEU A 252 -19.29 33.41 23.16
N GLU A 253 -18.50 34.32 23.73
CA GLU A 253 -18.62 34.73 25.13
C GLU A 253 -20.03 35.26 25.43
N GLY A 254 -20.60 36.05 24.51
CA GLY A 254 -21.97 36.56 24.61
C GLY A 254 -23.01 35.45 24.52
N MET A 255 -22.83 34.50 23.59
CA MET A 255 -23.73 33.34 23.41
C MET A 255 -23.76 32.39 24.63
N GLN A 256 -22.75 32.45 25.50
CA GLN A 256 -22.64 31.62 26.70
C GLN A 256 -23.12 32.33 27.98
N GLN A 257 -23.54 33.59 27.90
CA GLN A 257 -24.10 34.30 29.05
C GLN A 257 -25.46 33.71 29.47
N PRO A 258 -25.77 33.69 30.78
CA PRO A 258 -27.00 33.08 31.29
C PRO A 258 -28.27 33.85 30.89
N ASP A 259 -28.16 35.12 30.51
CA ASP A 259 -29.22 36.02 30.08
C ASP A 259 -29.30 36.18 28.55
N TYR A 260 -28.51 35.41 27.79
CA TYR A 260 -28.53 35.45 26.34
C TYR A 260 -29.93 35.11 25.80
N THR A 261 -30.46 35.97 24.94
CA THR A 261 -31.74 35.77 24.24
C THR A 261 -31.54 36.01 22.75
N LEU A 262 -32.27 35.24 21.94
CA LEU A 262 -32.23 35.40 20.49
C LEU A 262 -33.64 35.23 19.93
N HIS A 263 -34.11 36.23 19.19
CA HIS A 263 -35.39 36.22 18.49
C HIS A 263 -35.14 36.47 17.01
N ALA A 264 -35.40 35.47 16.15
CA ALA A 264 -35.17 35.61 14.72
C ALA A 264 -36.22 34.83 13.88
N PRO A 265 -36.67 35.38 12.73
CA PRO A 265 -37.58 34.71 11.80
C PRO A 265 -36.85 33.62 10.99
N LEU A 266 -36.60 32.46 11.62
CA LEU A 266 -35.74 31.40 11.06
C LEU A 266 -36.51 30.24 10.42
N LEU A 267 -37.69 29.89 10.92
CA LEU A 267 -38.46 28.76 10.39
C LEU A 267 -39.19 29.19 9.13
N VAL A 268 -38.94 28.53 8.01
CA VAL A 268 -39.62 28.83 6.73
C VAL A 268 -40.59 27.71 6.39
N THR A 269 -41.83 28.08 6.07
CA THR A 269 -42.88 27.15 5.59
C THR A 269 -42.72 26.84 4.10
N GLU A 270 -43.41 25.82 3.59
CA GLU A 270 -43.38 25.50 2.15
C GLU A 270 -43.90 26.66 1.28
N ASP A 271 -44.81 27.48 1.85
CA ASP A 271 -45.36 28.69 1.23
C ASP A 271 -44.43 29.92 1.36
N GLY A 272 -43.22 29.76 1.91
CA GLY A 272 -42.24 30.83 2.05
C GLY A 272 -42.47 31.80 3.22
N LEU A 273 -43.45 31.54 4.08
CA LEU A 273 -43.70 32.36 5.28
C LEU A 273 -42.67 32.05 6.37
N SER A 274 -42.09 33.11 6.96
CA SER A 274 -41.11 33.01 8.05
C SER A 274 -41.79 33.09 9.43
N ILE A 275 -41.53 32.09 10.28
CA ILE A 275 -42.00 32.00 11.66
C ILE A 275 -40.85 32.34 12.61
N PRO A 276 -41.05 33.24 13.59
CA PRO A 276 -40.03 33.57 14.58
C PRO A 276 -39.73 32.38 15.49
N VAL A 277 -38.44 32.14 15.70
CA VAL A 277 -37.91 31.20 16.69
C VAL A 277 -37.30 31.99 17.83
N ASN A 278 -37.69 31.63 19.05
CA ASN A 278 -37.31 32.34 20.26
C ASN A 278 -36.45 31.45 21.15
N HIS A 279 -35.30 31.96 21.54
CA HIS A 279 -34.45 31.41 22.59
C HIS A 279 -34.64 32.24 23.86
N GLY A 280 -35.12 31.60 24.93
CA GLY A 280 -35.25 32.22 26.25
C GLY A 280 -33.90 32.48 26.92
N PRO A 281 -33.87 33.21 28.06
CA PRO A 281 -32.62 33.60 28.73
C PRO A 281 -31.86 32.37 29.23
N ALA A 282 -30.85 31.94 28.48
CA ALA A 282 -29.96 30.83 28.80
C ALA A 282 -28.77 30.81 27.83
N ALA A 283 -27.67 30.15 28.23
CA ALA A 283 -26.57 29.86 27.32
C ALA A 283 -27.06 29.06 26.09
N LEU A 284 -26.52 29.38 24.91
CA LEU A 284 -26.93 28.75 23.65
C LEU A 284 -26.44 27.30 23.55
N PHE A 285 -25.24 27.01 24.06
CA PHE A 285 -24.61 25.68 24.07
C PHE A 285 -24.51 25.13 25.49
N ASP A 286 -24.58 23.81 25.59
CA ASP A 286 -24.44 23.04 26.82
C ASP A 286 -23.02 23.02 27.36
N LEU A 287 -22.05 22.81 26.45
CA LEU A 287 -20.61 22.87 26.68
C LEU A 287 -19.94 23.42 25.43
N VAL A 288 -18.88 24.19 25.64
CA VAL A 288 -18.02 24.73 24.59
C VAL A 288 -16.63 24.11 24.75
N TYR A 289 -16.24 23.29 23.77
CA TYR A 289 -14.91 22.72 23.65
C TYR A 289 -14.05 23.59 22.74
N VAL A 290 -12.90 24.03 23.24
CA VAL A 290 -11.89 24.76 22.47
C VAL A 290 -10.71 23.83 22.25
N LEU A 291 -10.42 23.51 20.99
CA LEU A 291 -9.35 22.58 20.60
C LEU A 291 -8.39 23.27 19.63
N SER A 292 -7.12 23.37 20.02
CA SER A 292 -6.02 23.93 19.23
C SER A 292 -5.14 22.82 18.65
N ASP A 293 -4.40 23.08 17.59
CA ASP A 293 -3.34 22.21 17.09
C ASP A 293 -2.05 22.29 17.95
N LYS A 294 -2.01 23.20 18.91
CA LYS A 294 -0.97 23.31 19.95
C LYS A 294 -1.47 22.78 21.29
N ASN A 295 -0.60 22.02 21.95
CA ASN A 295 -0.82 21.60 23.33
C ASN A 295 -0.48 22.72 24.34
N GLU A 296 -0.75 22.49 25.62
CA GLU A 296 -0.42 23.42 26.72
C GLU A 296 1.05 23.88 26.73
N ARG A 297 1.98 23.02 26.29
CA ARG A 297 3.42 23.33 26.19
C ARG A 297 3.78 24.15 24.94
N GLY A 298 2.81 24.43 24.07
CA GLY A 298 3.01 25.14 22.81
C GLY A 298 3.66 24.31 21.70
N MET A 299 3.79 23.00 21.89
CA MET A 299 4.31 22.08 20.87
C MET A 299 3.20 21.71 19.89
N THR A 300 3.52 21.62 18.59
CA THR A 300 2.59 21.13 17.57
C THR A 300 2.93 19.69 17.20
N SER A 301 1.98 18.77 17.33
CA SER A 301 2.11 17.40 16.80
C SER A 301 1.95 17.43 15.28
N PRO A 302 2.77 16.74 14.45
CA PRO A 302 2.63 16.68 12.99
C PRO A 302 1.19 16.41 12.50
N HIS A 303 0.37 15.71 13.30
CA HIS A 303 -1.05 15.42 13.06
C HIS A 303 -2.04 16.17 13.98
N GLY A 304 -1.67 17.33 14.55
CA GLY A 304 -2.41 17.95 15.66
C GLY A 304 -3.90 18.26 15.42
N MET A 305 -4.34 18.48 14.17
CA MET A 305 -5.77 18.63 13.85
C MET A 305 -6.50 17.29 13.78
N ASP A 306 -5.83 16.22 13.33
CA ASP A 306 -6.41 14.88 13.30
C ASP A 306 -6.70 14.37 14.72
N ASP A 307 -5.81 14.71 15.66
CA ASP A 307 -6.01 14.44 17.09
C ASP A 307 -7.28 15.13 17.61
N ASN A 308 -7.53 16.38 17.19
CA ASN A 308 -8.75 17.10 17.55
C ASN A 308 -10.02 16.45 16.97
N TYR A 309 -9.95 15.89 15.77
CA TYR A 309 -11.07 15.15 15.16
C TYR A 309 -11.35 13.84 15.92
N GLU A 310 -10.30 13.14 16.34
CA GLU A 310 -10.43 11.96 17.21
C GLU A 310 -11.03 12.34 18.57
N ILE A 311 -10.60 13.45 19.19
CA ILE A 311 -11.16 13.96 20.45
C ILE A 311 -12.69 14.16 20.34
N ILE A 312 -13.17 14.79 19.27
CA ILE A 312 -14.60 15.05 19.06
C ILE A 312 -15.40 13.74 19.06
N ALA A 313 -14.90 12.71 18.37
CA ALA A 313 -15.54 11.40 18.31
C ALA A 313 -15.55 10.70 19.69
N HIS A 314 -14.46 10.78 20.46
CA HIS A 314 -14.42 10.17 21.81
C HIS A 314 -15.33 10.89 22.81
N ILE A 315 -15.37 12.22 22.79
CA ILE A 315 -16.27 12.98 23.68
C ILE A 315 -17.73 12.64 23.36
N SER A 316 -18.07 12.58 22.07
CA SER A 316 -19.41 12.18 21.63
C SER A 316 -19.75 10.76 22.09
N LEU A 317 -18.80 9.83 22.04
CA LEU A 317 -18.96 8.47 22.54
C LEU A 317 -19.16 8.43 24.06
N LEU A 318 -18.32 9.13 24.83
CA LEU A 318 -18.42 9.19 26.29
C LEU A 318 -19.77 9.73 26.78
N LYS A 319 -20.32 10.72 26.08
CA LYS A 319 -21.63 11.31 26.40
C LYS A 319 -22.80 10.38 26.08
N ASN A 320 -22.64 9.49 25.10
CA ASN A 320 -23.74 8.77 24.48
C ASN A 320 -23.66 7.23 24.64
N ARG A 321 -22.79 6.71 25.50
CA ARG A 321 -22.61 5.25 25.67
C ARG A 321 -23.69 4.61 26.56
N VAL A 322 -24.21 3.45 26.12
CA VAL A 322 -25.00 2.55 26.97
C VAL A 322 -24.06 1.84 27.94
N ARG A 323 -24.26 1.99 29.26
CA ARG A 323 -23.40 1.33 30.26
C ARG A 323 -23.79 -0.15 30.40
N PRO A 324 -22.89 -1.11 30.11
CA PRO A 324 -23.12 -2.50 30.44
C PRO A 324 -23.13 -2.71 31.95
N SER A 325 -23.88 -3.69 32.46
CA SER A 325 -23.91 -4.01 33.90
C SER A 325 -22.53 -4.41 34.47
N ALA A 326 -21.58 -4.81 33.61
CA ALA A 326 -20.20 -5.14 33.98
C ALA A 326 -19.36 -3.92 34.43
N ASP A 327 -19.64 -2.72 33.90
CA ASP A 327 -18.94 -1.48 34.29
C ASP A 327 -19.32 -1.04 35.72
N PHE A 328 -20.48 -1.47 36.24
CA PHE A 328 -20.90 -1.18 37.62
C PHE A 328 -20.16 -2.04 38.65
N ALA A 329 -19.70 -3.24 38.28
CA ALA A 329 -19.05 -4.18 39.20
C ALA A 329 -17.57 -3.84 39.47
N SER A 330 -16.92 -3.08 38.58
CA SER A 330 -15.49 -2.79 38.63
C SER A 330 -15.15 -1.48 39.35
N GLY A 331 -16.14 -0.74 39.87
CA GLY A 331 -15.91 0.46 40.68
C GLY A 331 -15.31 1.66 39.93
N HIS A 332 -15.03 1.54 38.63
CA HIS A 332 -14.47 2.60 37.81
C HIS A 332 -15.55 3.65 37.48
N GLY A 333 -15.24 4.92 37.75
CA GLY A 333 -16.20 6.02 37.66
C GLY A 333 -16.60 6.35 36.22
N GLY A 334 -17.72 5.81 35.75
CA GLY A 334 -18.26 6.17 34.42
C GLY A 334 -18.55 7.67 34.27
N TYR A 335 -18.34 8.21 33.07
CA TYR A 335 -18.53 9.63 32.74
C TYR A 335 -19.96 10.10 33.04
N ASN A 336 -20.09 11.23 33.72
CA ASN A 336 -21.38 11.88 33.97
C ASN A 336 -21.28 13.36 33.60
N ASN A 337 -21.96 13.73 32.51
CA ASN A 337 -21.96 15.08 31.96
C ASN A 337 -22.41 16.14 32.99
N MET A 338 -23.36 15.83 33.87
CA MET A 338 -23.81 16.79 34.89
C MET A 338 -22.75 17.05 35.95
N ILE A 339 -21.99 16.02 36.33
CA ILE A 339 -20.89 16.16 37.31
C ILE A 339 -19.76 17.00 36.68
N PHE A 340 -19.39 16.72 35.43
CA PHE A 340 -18.38 17.51 34.73
C PHE A 340 -18.83 18.97 34.59
N LYS A 341 -20.07 19.22 34.14
CA LYS A 341 -20.66 20.58 34.06
C LYS A 341 -20.68 21.31 35.41
N SER A 342 -20.96 20.61 36.50
CA SER A 342 -20.91 21.21 37.84
C SER A 342 -19.48 21.45 38.31
N GLY A 343 -18.53 20.58 37.94
CA GLY A 343 -17.12 20.70 38.29
C GLY A 343 -16.47 21.90 37.61
N ILE A 344 -16.77 22.17 36.34
CA ILE A 344 -16.21 23.32 35.62
C ILE A 344 -16.83 24.67 36.02
N ARG A 345 -17.95 24.66 36.76
CA ARG A 345 -18.59 25.90 37.25
C ARG A 345 -17.84 26.34 38.51
N GLY A 346 -16.92 27.28 38.35
CA GLY A 346 -16.21 27.91 39.47
C GLY A 346 -17.12 28.72 40.40
N GLY A 347 -16.54 29.34 41.43
CA GLY A 347 -17.27 30.14 42.43
C GLY A 347 -17.93 31.41 41.88
N THR A 348 -17.54 31.87 40.69
CA THR A 348 -18.07 33.05 39.99
C THR A 348 -19.39 32.78 39.25
N GLY A 349 -19.83 31.52 39.16
CA GLY A 349 -21.09 31.13 38.50
C GLY A 349 -21.08 31.26 36.97
N ARG A 350 -19.99 31.75 36.37
CA ARG A 350 -19.78 31.74 34.91
C ARG A 350 -19.55 30.31 34.43
N GLN A 351 -20.10 29.95 33.28
CA GLN A 351 -19.79 28.65 32.66
C GLN A 351 -18.40 28.72 32.03
N GLY A 352 -17.50 27.86 32.49
CA GLY A 352 -16.16 27.69 31.90
C GLY A 352 -16.21 26.93 30.58
N CYS A 353 -15.22 27.17 29.72
CA CYS A 353 -14.96 26.35 28.55
C CYS A 353 -14.23 25.04 28.94
N ALA A 354 -14.25 24.08 28.04
CA ALA A 354 -13.53 22.82 28.17
C ALA A 354 -12.55 22.64 27.01
N SER A 355 -11.56 21.77 27.20
CA SER A 355 -10.65 21.30 26.19
C SER A 355 -10.29 19.85 26.49
N ALA A 356 -9.57 19.20 25.58
CA ALA A 356 -9.18 17.82 25.74
C ALA A 356 -7.83 17.53 25.09
N GLY A 357 -7.19 16.47 25.56
CA GLY A 357 -5.98 15.88 24.99
C GLY A 357 -6.21 14.42 24.67
N PHE A 358 -5.62 13.93 23.59
CA PHE A 358 -5.78 12.55 23.15
C PHE A 358 -4.43 11.92 22.81
N ALA A 359 -4.25 10.68 23.28
CA ALA A 359 -3.15 9.83 22.83
C ALA A 359 -3.65 8.41 22.62
N ALA A 360 -3.07 7.75 21.63
CA ALA A 360 -3.29 6.33 21.40
C ALA A 360 -1.95 5.62 21.24
N VAL A 361 -1.86 4.43 21.82
CA VAL A 361 -0.82 3.46 21.50
C VAL A 361 -1.51 2.31 20.80
N ARG A 362 -1.16 2.08 19.54
CA ARG A 362 -1.72 1.01 18.71
C ARG A 362 -0.65 0.05 18.24
N ARG A 363 -1.02 -1.20 18.00
CA ARG A 363 -0.15 -2.18 17.34
C ARG A 363 0.19 -1.69 15.91
N PRO A 364 1.47 -1.68 15.50
CA PRO A 364 1.90 -1.16 14.20
C PRO A 364 1.62 -2.17 13.08
N ASN A 365 0.35 -2.50 12.84
CA ASN A 365 -0.08 -3.57 11.93
C ASN A 365 0.41 -3.37 10.48
N ARG A 366 0.51 -2.11 10.03
CA ARG A 366 1.05 -1.77 8.70
C ARG A 366 2.52 -2.15 8.59
N GLN A 367 3.33 -1.76 9.57
CA GLN A 367 4.76 -2.06 9.64
C GLN A 367 4.98 -3.58 9.73
N ILE A 368 4.16 -4.27 10.53
CA ILE A 368 4.21 -5.73 10.71
C ILE A 368 3.95 -6.45 9.38
N ALA A 369 2.91 -6.06 8.64
CA ALA A 369 2.60 -6.68 7.35
C ALA A 369 3.73 -6.53 6.32
N LEU A 370 4.38 -5.36 6.29
CA LEU A 370 5.54 -5.11 5.43
C LEU A 370 6.76 -5.93 5.85
N ALA A 371 7.03 -6.03 7.15
CA ALA A 371 8.13 -6.84 7.69
C ALA A 371 7.93 -8.33 7.35
N VAL A 372 6.75 -8.89 7.60
CA VAL A 372 6.41 -10.30 7.27
C VAL A 372 6.55 -10.55 5.77
N LEU A 373 6.06 -9.63 4.92
CA LEU A 373 6.19 -9.74 3.47
C LEU A 373 7.66 -9.78 3.02
N TYR A 374 8.50 -8.91 3.58
CA TYR A 374 9.94 -8.90 3.33
C TYR A 374 10.61 -10.21 3.81
N HIS A 375 10.33 -10.67 5.03
CA HIS A 375 10.94 -11.89 5.57
C HIS A 375 10.51 -13.14 4.79
N ALA A 376 9.26 -13.20 4.33
CA ALA A 376 8.80 -14.26 3.44
C ALA A 376 9.57 -14.24 2.10
N ALA A 377 9.73 -13.07 1.48
CA ALA A 377 10.51 -12.93 0.23
C ALA A 377 11.98 -13.32 0.42
N ARG A 378 12.58 -12.92 1.55
CA ARG A 378 13.96 -13.27 1.90
C ARG A 378 14.13 -14.77 2.12
N HIS A 379 13.21 -15.41 2.84
CA HIS A 379 13.26 -16.85 3.07
C HIS A 379 13.17 -17.63 1.75
N LEU A 380 12.24 -17.27 0.87
CA LEU A 380 12.13 -17.87 -0.47
C LEU A 380 13.41 -17.72 -1.28
N THR A 381 14.04 -16.55 -1.23
CA THR A 381 15.31 -16.30 -1.94
C THR A 381 16.45 -17.14 -1.34
N GLY A 382 16.45 -17.37 -0.02
CA GLY A 382 17.40 -18.25 0.66
C GLY A 382 17.29 -19.70 0.19
N GLU A 383 16.08 -20.25 0.17
CA GLU A 383 15.79 -21.60 -0.34
C GLU A 383 16.20 -21.77 -1.80
N LEU A 384 15.91 -20.77 -2.65
CA LEU A 384 16.26 -20.82 -4.06
C LEU A 384 17.77 -20.80 -4.35
N ARG A 385 18.56 -20.22 -3.44
CA ARG A 385 20.02 -20.14 -3.50
C ARG A 385 20.71 -21.38 -2.91
N ALA A 386 19.96 -22.36 -2.40
CA ALA A 386 20.55 -23.58 -1.87
C ALA A 386 21.39 -24.31 -2.95
N PRO A 387 22.59 -24.80 -2.59
CA PRO A 387 23.50 -25.41 -3.54
C PRO A 387 22.90 -26.66 -4.17
N SER A 388 23.13 -26.85 -5.48
CA SER A 388 22.64 -28.03 -6.18
C SER A 388 23.47 -29.27 -5.80
N PRO A 389 22.84 -30.41 -5.46
CA PRO A 389 23.56 -31.64 -5.17
C PRO A 389 24.14 -32.33 -6.43
N LEU A 390 23.79 -31.87 -7.63
CA LEU A 390 24.17 -32.54 -8.88
C LEU A 390 25.65 -32.35 -9.22
N SER A 391 26.31 -33.43 -9.60
CA SER A 391 27.69 -33.43 -10.11
C SER A 391 27.78 -32.81 -11.52
N GLN A 392 28.97 -32.36 -11.93
CA GLN A 392 29.19 -31.77 -13.24
C GLN A 392 28.76 -32.68 -14.41
N ARG A 393 28.97 -34.01 -14.28
CA ARG A 393 28.57 -35.00 -15.30
C ARG A 393 27.06 -35.10 -15.43
N GLU A 394 26.33 -35.08 -14.31
CA GLU A 394 24.86 -35.11 -14.31
C GLU A 394 24.28 -33.82 -14.90
N ARG A 395 24.90 -32.66 -14.64
CA ARG A 395 24.53 -31.38 -15.25
C ARG A 395 24.67 -31.42 -16.78
N GLN A 396 25.79 -31.95 -17.28
CA GLN A 396 26.02 -32.13 -18.72
C GLN A 396 25.06 -33.12 -19.36
N ALA A 397 24.77 -34.23 -18.68
CA ALA A 397 23.82 -35.23 -19.15
C ALA A 397 22.40 -34.67 -19.21
N LEU A 398 21.98 -33.89 -18.22
CA LEU A 398 20.65 -33.26 -18.18
C LEU A 398 20.43 -32.31 -19.37
N LEU A 399 21.45 -31.54 -19.73
CA LEU A 399 21.42 -30.62 -20.87
C LEU A 399 21.82 -31.31 -22.19
N GLY A 400 22.14 -32.61 -22.17
CA GLY A 400 22.50 -33.36 -23.38
C GLY A 400 23.79 -32.87 -24.07
N VAL A 401 24.67 -32.20 -23.32
CA VAL A 401 25.93 -31.60 -23.78
C VAL A 401 27.17 -32.40 -23.32
N SER A 402 26.98 -33.65 -22.89
CA SER A 402 28.11 -34.54 -22.67
C SER A 402 28.82 -34.84 -24.00
N PRO A 403 30.16 -35.03 -24.00
CA PRO A 403 30.90 -35.31 -25.24
C PRO A 403 30.37 -36.52 -26.02
N GLU A 404 29.90 -37.55 -25.31
CA GLU A 404 29.34 -38.76 -25.91
C GLU A 404 27.99 -38.47 -26.58
N ALA A 405 27.09 -37.76 -25.90
CA ALA A 405 25.78 -37.41 -26.43
C ALA A 405 25.88 -36.46 -27.64
N LEU A 406 26.85 -35.54 -27.63
CA LEU A 406 27.11 -34.63 -28.75
C LEU A 406 27.62 -35.38 -29.98
N ARG A 407 28.51 -36.36 -29.81
CA ARG A 407 28.99 -37.21 -30.92
C ARG A 407 27.88 -38.04 -31.54
N GLU A 408 27.07 -38.70 -30.70
CA GLU A 408 25.94 -39.51 -31.17
C GLU A 408 24.95 -38.65 -31.96
N ARG A 409 24.65 -37.45 -31.44
CA ARG A 409 23.73 -36.52 -32.11
C ARG A 409 24.29 -35.95 -33.41
N ALA A 410 25.58 -35.60 -33.42
CA ALA A 410 26.27 -35.16 -34.64
C ALA A 410 26.24 -36.25 -35.73
N ALA A 411 26.41 -37.51 -35.35
CA ALA A 411 26.31 -38.63 -36.28
C ALA A 411 24.88 -38.78 -36.86
N GLY A 412 23.84 -38.51 -36.06
CA GLY A 412 22.44 -38.52 -36.53
C GLY A 412 22.09 -37.43 -37.55
N PHE A 413 22.88 -36.36 -37.66
CA PHE A 413 22.68 -35.34 -38.69
C PHE A 413 23.35 -35.68 -40.02
N LEU A 414 24.31 -36.61 -40.05
CA LEU A 414 25.00 -37.00 -41.26
C LEU A 414 24.19 -38.04 -42.05
N PRO A 415 24.23 -38.01 -43.40
CA PRO A 415 23.75 -39.11 -44.22
C PRO A 415 24.58 -40.38 -44.03
N ASP A 416 24.01 -41.55 -44.34
CA ASP A 416 24.72 -42.83 -44.16
C ASP A 416 26.02 -42.88 -44.98
N ALA A 417 27.11 -43.33 -44.35
CA ALA A 417 28.41 -43.52 -44.98
C ALA A 417 28.34 -44.55 -46.14
N ALA A 418 27.34 -45.43 -46.16
CA ALA A 418 27.07 -46.31 -47.29
C ALA A 418 26.82 -45.54 -48.62
N GLY A 419 26.34 -44.30 -48.55
CA GLY A 419 26.16 -43.42 -49.72
C GLY A 419 27.47 -43.03 -50.42
N LEU A 420 28.63 -43.16 -49.75
CA LEU A 420 29.93 -42.97 -50.39
C LEU A 420 30.21 -44.07 -51.44
N ALA A 421 29.63 -45.26 -51.27
CA ALA A 421 29.73 -46.33 -52.26
C ALA A 421 28.95 -45.98 -53.54
N GLU A 422 27.89 -45.17 -53.46
CA GLU A 422 27.11 -44.72 -54.61
C GLU A 422 27.90 -43.76 -55.52
N MET A 423 28.93 -43.08 -54.98
CA MET A 423 29.85 -42.25 -55.76
C MET A 423 30.61 -43.06 -56.82
N THR A 424 30.75 -44.38 -56.65
CA THR A 424 31.35 -45.27 -57.65
C THR A 424 30.56 -45.32 -58.97
N GLY A 425 29.30 -44.86 -58.96
CA GLY A 425 28.43 -44.72 -60.13
C GLY A 425 28.63 -43.43 -60.94
N LEU A 426 29.49 -42.50 -60.48
CA LEU A 426 29.78 -41.26 -61.21
C LEU A 426 30.51 -41.56 -62.53
N MET A 427 30.05 -40.94 -63.62
CA MET A 427 30.65 -41.13 -64.95
C MET A 427 32.01 -40.40 -65.01
N SER A 428 33.08 -41.15 -65.28
CA SER A 428 34.41 -40.56 -65.49
C SER A 428 34.46 -39.74 -66.77
N ARG A 429 35.09 -38.55 -66.71
CA ARG A 429 35.38 -37.73 -67.88
C ARG A 429 36.51 -38.38 -68.68
N GLY A 430 36.15 -39.04 -69.79
CA GLY A 430 37.12 -39.69 -70.67
C GLY A 430 37.63 -41.05 -70.16
N ARG A 431 38.58 -41.63 -70.91
CA ARG A 431 39.25 -42.91 -70.61
C ARG A 431 40.77 -42.67 -70.46
N PRO A 432 41.22 -42.01 -69.39
CA PRO A 432 42.65 -41.75 -69.18
C PRO A 432 43.42 -43.07 -69.02
N SER A 433 44.63 -43.12 -69.56
CA SER A 433 45.50 -44.28 -69.47
C SER A 433 46.15 -44.38 -68.08
N LEU A 434 46.50 -45.60 -67.65
CA LEU A 434 47.18 -45.81 -66.37
C LEU A 434 48.56 -45.11 -66.33
N ALA A 435 49.20 -44.87 -67.47
CA ALA A 435 50.48 -44.18 -67.57
C ALA A 435 50.38 -42.68 -67.28
N GLU A 436 49.26 -42.04 -67.66
CA GLU A 436 48.99 -40.62 -67.38
C GLU A 436 48.69 -40.39 -65.91
N LEU A 437 47.91 -41.27 -65.28
CA LEU A 437 47.51 -41.13 -63.87
C LEU A 437 48.64 -41.41 -62.87
N LYS A 438 49.61 -42.26 -63.22
CA LYS A 438 50.72 -42.64 -62.31
C LYS A 438 51.60 -41.48 -61.87
N ARG A 439 51.80 -40.47 -62.74
CA ARG A 439 52.71 -39.34 -62.48
C ARG A 439 52.05 -38.18 -61.75
N LEU A 440 50.73 -38.24 -61.59
CA LEU A 440 49.92 -37.19 -60.99
C LEU A 440 49.77 -37.40 -59.48
N SER A 441 49.51 -36.31 -58.76
CA SER A 441 49.00 -36.34 -57.39
C SER A 441 47.56 -36.88 -57.36
N LEU A 442 47.07 -37.33 -56.20
CA LEU A 442 45.68 -37.75 -56.06
C LEU A 442 44.68 -36.63 -56.41
N ARG A 443 45.05 -35.36 -56.16
CA ARG A 443 44.25 -34.18 -56.51
C ARG A 443 44.11 -33.99 -58.01
N GLU A 444 45.23 -34.03 -58.73
CA GLU A 444 45.25 -33.91 -60.20
C GLU A 444 44.57 -35.11 -60.86
N ALA A 445 44.73 -36.31 -60.28
CA ALA A 445 44.05 -37.52 -60.77
C ALA A 445 42.53 -37.42 -60.62
N GLU A 446 42.03 -36.87 -59.50
CA GLU A 446 40.59 -36.61 -59.30
C GLU A 446 40.05 -35.61 -60.32
N GLU A 447 40.79 -34.51 -60.57
CA GLU A 447 40.38 -33.47 -61.53
C GLU A 447 40.29 -34.02 -62.96
N VAL A 448 41.25 -34.88 -63.36
CA VAL A 448 41.22 -35.54 -64.67
C VAL A 448 40.07 -36.56 -64.76
N LEU A 449 39.78 -37.30 -63.68
CA LEU A 449 38.75 -38.35 -63.69
C LEU A 449 37.33 -37.80 -63.61
N PHE A 450 37.06 -36.78 -62.79
CA PHE A 450 35.71 -36.32 -62.49
C PHE A 450 35.52 -34.80 -62.62
N GLY A 451 36.60 -34.02 -62.76
CA GLY A 451 36.56 -32.56 -62.64
C GLY A 451 35.96 -32.15 -61.31
N SER A 452 35.00 -31.22 -61.33
CA SER A 452 34.24 -30.81 -60.13
C SER A 452 33.09 -31.76 -59.76
N GLY A 453 32.90 -32.87 -60.48
CA GLY A 453 31.72 -33.74 -60.33
C GLY A 453 31.66 -34.51 -59.01
N GLY A 454 32.79 -35.05 -58.55
CA GLY A 454 32.87 -35.75 -57.26
C GLY A 454 32.63 -34.81 -56.08
N GLU A 455 33.27 -33.64 -56.10
CA GLU A 455 33.13 -32.63 -55.05
C GLU A 455 31.71 -32.05 -55.02
N ALA A 456 31.11 -31.78 -56.19
CA ALA A 456 29.73 -31.29 -56.25
C ALA A 456 28.71 -32.32 -55.76
N TYR A 457 28.95 -33.62 -55.99
CA TYR A 457 28.10 -34.68 -55.45
C TYR A 457 28.22 -34.74 -53.92
N PHE A 458 29.43 -34.74 -53.38
CA PHE A 458 29.65 -34.78 -51.94
C PHE A 458 29.07 -33.54 -51.25
N ARG A 459 29.25 -32.35 -51.84
CA ARG A 459 28.64 -31.11 -51.34
C ARG A 459 27.12 -31.21 -51.26
N ARG A 460 26.46 -31.58 -52.36
CA ARG A 460 24.99 -31.63 -52.40
C ARG A 460 24.38 -32.76 -51.59
N GLY A 461 25.02 -33.94 -51.59
CA GLY A 461 24.50 -35.14 -50.96
C GLY A 461 24.86 -35.27 -49.48
N PHE A 462 25.95 -34.65 -49.02
CA PHE A 462 26.44 -34.79 -47.66
C PHE A 462 26.55 -33.45 -46.93
N GLU A 463 27.29 -32.47 -47.48
CA GLU A 463 27.51 -31.19 -46.80
C GLU A 463 26.21 -30.38 -46.66
N ASP A 464 25.46 -30.21 -47.75
CA ASP A 464 24.21 -29.44 -47.79
C ASP A 464 23.10 -30.11 -46.97
N GLU A 465 23.01 -31.44 -47.00
CA GLU A 465 22.02 -32.20 -46.21
C GLU A 465 22.31 -32.13 -44.70
N ALA A 466 23.57 -32.32 -44.31
CA ALA A 466 23.99 -32.17 -42.92
C ALA A 466 23.78 -30.73 -42.42
N ALA A 467 24.11 -29.73 -43.25
CA ALA A 467 23.88 -28.32 -42.93
C ALA A 467 22.39 -28.00 -42.77
N ALA A 468 21.53 -28.53 -43.64
CA ALA A 468 20.08 -28.32 -43.56
C ALA A 468 19.47 -28.94 -42.29
N LYS A 469 19.87 -30.16 -41.92
CA LYS A 469 19.43 -30.82 -40.68
C LYS A 469 19.92 -30.07 -39.44
N LEU A 470 21.16 -29.60 -39.45
CA LEU A 470 21.73 -28.83 -38.35
C LEU A 470 21.05 -27.46 -38.20
N ALA A 471 20.73 -26.78 -39.31
CA ALA A 471 20.05 -25.49 -39.29
C ALA A 471 18.62 -25.57 -38.71
N ALA A 472 17.95 -26.72 -38.86
CA ALA A 472 16.63 -26.97 -38.28
C ALA A 472 16.69 -27.32 -36.77
N TYR A 473 17.87 -27.60 -36.21
CA TYR A 473 18.04 -27.99 -34.82
C TYR A 473 18.06 -26.76 -33.90
N HIS A 474 17.24 -26.81 -32.85
CA HIS A 474 17.14 -25.75 -31.84
C HIS A 474 17.25 -26.36 -30.43
N PRO A 475 18.43 -26.33 -29.78
CA PRO A 475 18.66 -26.91 -28.46
C PRO A 475 17.66 -26.42 -27.40
N GLU A 476 17.28 -25.14 -27.47
CA GLU A 476 16.37 -24.48 -26.53
C GLU A 476 15.01 -25.17 -26.40
N ARG A 477 14.48 -25.72 -27.51
CA ARG A 477 13.16 -26.38 -27.51
C ARG A 477 13.20 -27.72 -26.77
N GLU A 478 14.32 -28.43 -26.83
CA GLU A 478 14.50 -29.68 -26.11
C GLU A 478 14.71 -29.40 -24.62
N TRP A 479 15.56 -28.43 -24.30
CA TRP A 479 15.82 -28.03 -22.92
C TRP A 479 14.59 -27.48 -22.23
N ALA A 480 13.75 -26.69 -22.91
CA ALA A 480 12.54 -26.14 -22.31
C ALA A 480 11.64 -27.23 -21.69
N LYS A 481 11.52 -28.40 -22.33
CA LYS A 481 10.72 -29.52 -21.80
C LYS A 481 11.39 -30.19 -20.61
N VAL A 482 12.70 -30.42 -20.69
CA VAL A 482 13.48 -31.09 -19.63
C VAL A 482 13.57 -30.21 -18.38
N LEU A 483 13.80 -28.91 -18.57
CA LEU A 483 13.88 -27.92 -17.50
C LEU A 483 12.52 -27.74 -16.82
N ALA A 484 11.43 -27.58 -17.58
CA ALA A 484 10.09 -27.48 -17.01
C ALA A 484 9.70 -28.72 -16.17
N ALA A 485 10.08 -29.92 -16.60
CA ALA A 485 9.83 -31.14 -15.83
C ALA A 485 10.66 -31.20 -14.53
N ARG A 486 11.87 -30.63 -14.52
CA ARG A 486 12.75 -30.58 -13.34
C ARG A 486 12.44 -29.43 -12.39
N GLU A 487 11.86 -28.34 -12.88
CA GLU A 487 11.32 -27.25 -12.06
C GLU A 487 10.19 -27.74 -11.14
N GLN A 488 9.44 -28.77 -11.55
CA GLN A 488 8.35 -29.38 -10.79
C GLN A 488 8.80 -30.59 -9.94
N GLY A 489 10.07 -30.99 -10.02
CA GLY A 489 10.61 -32.12 -9.28
C GLY A 489 10.99 -31.78 -7.83
N HIS A 490 11.30 -32.80 -7.03
CA HIS A 490 11.86 -32.64 -5.68
C HIS A 490 13.27 -33.25 -5.61
N PRO A 491 14.35 -32.47 -5.41
CA PRO A 491 14.40 -31.01 -5.28
C PRO A 491 14.20 -30.28 -6.63
N PRO A 492 13.56 -29.10 -6.64
CA PRO A 492 13.30 -28.35 -7.86
C PRO A 492 14.57 -27.70 -8.38
N LEU A 493 14.74 -27.69 -9.71
CA LEU A 493 15.80 -26.93 -10.36
C LEU A 493 15.48 -25.44 -10.32
N THR A 494 16.36 -24.63 -9.73
CA THR A 494 16.14 -23.18 -9.59
C THR A 494 16.92 -22.40 -10.66
N PHE A 495 16.44 -21.20 -11.00
CA PHE A 495 17.14 -20.30 -11.93
C PHE A 495 18.47 -19.78 -11.35
N TYR A 496 18.66 -19.78 -10.03
CA TYR A 496 19.95 -19.53 -9.39
C TYR A 496 20.97 -20.62 -9.75
N GLN A 497 20.55 -21.90 -9.65
CA GLN A 497 21.39 -23.03 -10.03
C GLN A 497 21.70 -23.04 -11.54
N LEU A 498 20.71 -22.71 -12.38
CA LEU A 498 20.92 -22.59 -13.83
C LEU A 498 21.92 -21.49 -14.19
N ALA A 499 21.85 -20.32 -13.54
CA ALA A 499 22.81 -19.26 -13.75
C ALA A 499 24.23 -19.69 -13.33
N GLU A 500 24.37 -20.43 -12.23
CA GLU A 500 25.65 -21.00 -11.78
C GLU A 500 26.21 -22.00 -12.80
N TRP A 501 25.39 -22.90 -13.33
CA TRP A 501 25.83 -23.94 -14.27
C TRP A 501 26.27 -23.40 -15.62
N THR A 502 25.70 -22.27 -16.03
CA THR A 502 25.92 -21.63 -17.34
C THR A 502 26.92 -20.48 -17.32
N ALA A 503 27.48 -20.13 -16.15
CA ALA A 503 28.47 -19.07 -16.03
C ALA A 503 29.80 -19.38 -16.76
N GLU A 504 30.52 -18.35 -17.20
CA GLU A 504 31.86 -18.50 -17.79
C GLU A 504 32.96 -18.77 -16.75
N GLN A 505 32.76 -18.35 -15.50
CA GLN A 505 33.69 -18.61 -14.40
C GLN A 505 32.87 -19.09 -13.19
N GLY A 506 33.19 -20.27 -12.67
CA GLY A 506 32.54 -20.84 -11.50
C GLY A 506 33.49 -20.85 -10.31
N GLU A 507 32.99 -20.47 -9.12
CA GLU A 507 33.77 -20.49 -7.87
C GLU A 507 34.03 -21.90 -7.33
N ALA A 508 33.25 -22.92 -7.74
CA ALA A 508 33.28 -24.27 -7.16
C ALA A 508 33.34 -25.42 -8.19
N GLY A 509 34.09 -25.22 -9.28
CA GLY A 509 34.43 -26.30 -10.21
C GLY A 509 33.57 -26.36 -11.48
N GLY A 510 34.22 -26.12 -12.61
CA GLY A 510 33.80 -26.49 -13.98
C GLY A 510 32.33 -26.27 -14.34
N THR A 511 32.00 -25.10 -14.87
CA THR A 511 30.69 -24.83 -15.47
C THR A 511 30.45 -25.66 -16.73
N VAL A 512 29.18 -25.88 -17.08
CA VAL A 512 28.79 -26.67 -18.26
C VAL A 512 29.31 -26.01 -19.54
N LEU A 513 29.24 -24.68 -19.60
CA LEU A 513 29.72 -23.87 -20.71
C LEU A 513 31.25 -23.97 -20.86
N ASN A 514 32.00 -23.94 -19.76
CA ASN A 514 33.46 -24.14 -19.82
C ASN A 514 33.85 -25.52 -20.33
N ALA A 515 33.17 -26.57 -19.86
CA ALA A 515 33.45 -27.91 -20.35
C ALA A 515 33.12 -28.07 -21.84
N LEU A 516 32.06 -27.41 -22.32
CA LEU A 516 31.72 -27.36 -23.74
C LEU A 516 32.80 -26.61 -24.54
N HIS A 517 33.30 -25.47 -24.05
CA HIS A 517 34.39 -24.74 -24.67
C HIS A 517 35.69 -25.54 -24.74
N GLN A 518 36.02 -26.32 -23.69
CA GLN A 518 37.15 -27.24 -23.70
C GLN A 518 36.98 -28.34 -24.75
N HIS A 519 35.79 -28.92 -24.86
CA HIS A 519 35.48 -29.90 -25.91
C HIS A 519 35.60 -29.29 -27.31
N MET A 520 35.09 -28.07 -27.52
CA MET A 520 35.23 -27.34 -28.78
C MET A 520 36.70 -27.04 -29.14
N ALA A 521 37.54 -26.72 -28.15
CA ALA A 521 38.97 -26.54 -28.38
C ALA A 521 39.63 -27.86 -28.84
N GLY A 522 39.27 -28.99 -28.22
CA GLY A 522 39.68 -30.32 -28.65
C GLY A 522 39.25 -30.65 -30.08
N LEU A 523 38.00 -30.35 -30.45
CA LEU A 523 37.49 -30.55 -31.82
C LEU A 523 38.22 -29.68 -32.85
N ARG A 524 38.51 -28.41 -32.52
CA ARG A 524 39.28 -27.51 -33.41
C ARG A 524 40.70 -28.06 -33.66
N ALA A 525 41.35 -28.57 -32.63
CA ALA A 525 42.67 -29.21 -32.77
C ALA A 525 42.56 -30.49 -33.63
N GLY A 526 41.55 -31.33 -33.40
CA GLY A 526 41.30 -32.53 -34.20
C GLY A 526 41.03 -32.21 -35.68
N LEU A 527 40.25 -31.16 -35.96
CA LEU A 527 40.00 -30.69 -37.32
C LEU A 527 41.27 -30.19 -38.02
N ALA A 528 42.12 -29.45 -37.32
CA ALA A 528 43.39 -28.99 -37.88
C ALA A 528 44.29 -30.16 -38.29
N THR A 529 44.39 -31.19 -37.43
CA THR A 529 45.14 -32.41 -37.72
C THR A 529 44.54 -33.19 -38.90
N ALA A 530 43.22 -33.41 -38.91
CA ALA A 530 42.55 -34.16 -39.97
C ALA A 530 42.63 -33.45 -41.34
N ARG A 531 42.60 -32.11 -41.36
CA ARG A 531 42.80 -31.32 -42.59
C ARG A 531 44.23 -31.44 -43.11
N LEU A 532 45.22 -31.41 -42.22
CA LEU A 532 46.62 -31.62 -42.58
C LEU A 532 46.84 -33.03 -43.16
N GLU A 533 46.25 -34.06 -42.55
CA GLU A 533 46.29 -35.44 -43.05
C GLU A 533 45.66 -35.56 -44.45
N LEU A 534 44.53 -34.89 -44.70
CA LEU A 534 43.87 -34.89 -46.01
C LEU A 534 44.71 -34.18 -47.08
N GLU A 535 45.32 -33.03 -46.76
CA GLU A 535 46.23 -32.32 -47.67
C GLU A 535 47.47 -33.14 -48.00
N GLN A 536 48.05 -33.82 -47.01
CA GLN A 536 49.17 -34.76 -47.23
C GLN A 536 48.77 -35.90 -48.16
N LEU A 537 47.59 -36.50 -47.91
CA LEU A 537 47.05 -37.58 -48.74
C LEU A 537 46.82 -37.09 -50.19
N TYR A 538 46.28 -35.89 -50.37
CA TYR A 538 46.09 -35.31 -51.70
C TYR A 538 47.39 -35.00 -52.45
N ALA A 539 48.45 -34.62 -51.73
CA ALA A 539 49.77 -34.32 -52.28
C ALA A 539 50.57 -35.57 -52.69
N ASP A 540 50.23 -36.75 -52.15
CA ASP A 540 50.89 -37.99 -52.52
C ASP A 540 50.59 -38.41 -53.96
N SER A 541 51.61 -38.99 -54.62
CA SER A 541 51.49 -39.54 -55.97
C SER A 541 50.65 -40.81 -56.00
N VAL A 542 49.84 -40.98 -57.05
CA VAL A 542 49.04 -42.18 -57.33
C VAL A 542 49.89 -43.46 -57.29
N GLU A 543 51.16 -43.41 -57.69
CA GLU A 543 52.06 -44.57 -57.70
C GLU A 543 52.40 -45.09 -56.29
N ARG A 544 52.36 -44.24 -55.26
CA ARG A 544 52.72 -44.62 -53.88
C ARG A 544 51.54 -45.23 -53.11
N GLN A 545 50.34 -45.25 -53.69
CA GLN A 545 49.13 -45.66 -53.00
C GLN A 545 48.89 -47.18 -53.04
N PRO A 546 48.38 -47.78 -51.93
CA PRO A 546 48.22 -49.22 -51.78
C PRO A 546 46.87 -49.73 -52.32
N PHE A 547 46.63 -49.62 -53.63
CA PHE A 547 45.46 -50.24 -54.29
C PHE A 547 45.85 -51.48 -55.12
N THR A 548 44.93 -52.44 -55.26
CA THR A 548 45.18 -53.70 -55.97
C THR A 548 45.37 -53.46 -57.47
N ARG A 549 46.58 -53.76 -57.98
CA ARG A 549 46.93 -53.62 -59.42
C ARG A 549 46.73 -54.95 -60.13
N VAL A 550 46.00 -54.95 -61.25
CA VAL A 550 45.80 -56.16 -62.07
C VAL A 550 46.61 -56.03 -63.35
N PRO A 551 47.68 -56.84 -63.54
CA PRO A 551 48.48 -56.82 -64.76
C PRO A 551 47.61 -57.08 -65.99
N LEU A 552 47.88 -56.39 -67.11
CA LEU A 552 47.18 -56.51 -68.41
C LEU A 552 45.72 -56.01 -68.48
N LEU A 553 45.13 -55.55 -67.37
CA LEU A 553 43.75 -55.02 -67.31
C LEU A 553 43.73 -53.58 -66.76
N GLU A 554 44.12 -52.61 -67.58
CA GLU A 554 44.18 -51.19 -67.20
C GLU A 554 42.84 -50.63 -66.70
N LYS A 555 41.73 -51.01 -67.36
CA LYS A 555 40.37 -50.58 -66.97
C LYS A 555 39.99 -51.02 -65.55
N ARG A 556 40.43 -52.22 -65.12
CA ARG A 556 40.16 -52.74 -63.77
C ARG A 556 41.02 -52.05 -62.73
N THR A 557 42.25 -51.70 -63.10
CA THR A 557 43.18 -50.96 -62.22
C THR A 557 42.72 -49.52 -61.99
N VAL A 558 42.22 -48.81 -63.01
CA VAL A 558 41.61 -47.47 -62.86
C VAL A 558 40.34 -47.54 -62.00
N ARG A 559 39.52 -48.58 -62.14
CA ARG A 559 38.34 -48.80 -61.27
C ARG A 559 38.74 -49.00 -59.81
N ASN A 560 39.81 -49.76 -59.54
CA ASN A 560 40.32 -49.96 -58.18
C ASN A 560 40.90 -48.65 -57.59
N LEU A 561 41.51 -47.79 -58.42
CA LEU A 561 41.94 -46.45 -58.00
C LEU A 561 40.74 -45.56 -57.66
N ILE A 562 39.66 -45.61 -58.44
CA ILE A 562 38.42 -44.86 -58.16
C ILE A 562 37.79 -45.31 -56.83
N HIS A 563 37.76 -46.63 -56.55
CA HIS A 563 37.27 -47.14 -55.27
C HIS A 563 38.16 -46.67 -54.12
N TYR A 564 39.49 -46.71 -54.30
CA TYR A 564 40.44 -46.21 -53.31
C TYR A 564 40.26 -44.70 -53.06
N LEU A 565 40.04 -43.90 -54.11
CA LEU A 565 39.79 -42.47 -54.01
C LEU A 565 38.52 -42.20 -53.18
N PHE A 566 37.40 -42.85 -53.48
CA PHE A 566 36.16 -42.65 -52.72
C PHE A 566 36.23 -43.21 -51.29
N GLU A 567 36.86 -44.36 -51.09
CA GLU A 567 36.99 -44.95 -49.76
C GLU A 567 37.93 -44.14 -48.86
N ARG A 568 39.10 -43.73 -49.37
CA ARG A 568 40.15 -43.08 -48.56
C ARG A 568 40.11 -41.57 -48.58
N VAL A 569 39.89 -40.93 -49.73
CA VAL A 569 39.81 -39.46 -49.80
C VAL A 569 38.46 -38.99 -49.28
N TYR A 570 37.36 -39.53 -49.85
CA TYR A 570 36.03 -39.12 -49.45
C TYR A 570 35.61 -39.69 -48.09
N GLY A 571 36.14 -40.85 -47.67
CA GLY A 571 36.02 -41.31 -46.28
C GLY A 571 36.65 -40.32 -45.28
N ARG A 572 37.82 -39.75 -45.61
CA ARG A 572 38.44 -38.70 -44.77
C ARG A 572 37.71 -37.36 -44.84
N LYS A 573 37.14 -36.99 -46.00
CA LYS A 573 36.23 -35.83 -46.10
C LYS A 573 34.97 -36.03 -45.26
N TYR A 574 34.44 -37.25 -45.19
CA TYR A 574 33.30 -37.59 -44.34
C TYR A 574 33.66 -37.52 -42.84
N ASP A 575 34.84 -38.01 -42.43
CA ASP A 575 35.34 -37.83 -41.06
C ASP A 575 35.50 -36.34 -40.68
N LEU A 576 36.00 -35.53 -41.61
CA LEU A 576 36.08 -34.08 -41.45
C LEU A 576 34.70 -33.46 -41.30
N LEU A 577 33.75 -33.80 -42.19
CA LEU A 577 32.38 -33.34 -42.12
C LEU A 577 31.72 -33.72 -40.78
N ARG A 578 32.02 -34.90 -40.23
CA ARG A 578 31.54 -35.32 -38.89
C ARG A 578 32.07 -34.40 -37.80
N LEU A 579 33.38 -34.14 -37.78
CA LEU A 579 34.00 -33.26 -36.79
C LEU A 579 33.51 -31.80 -36.94
N GLU A 580 33.29 -31.33 -38.17
CA GLU A 580 32.74 -30.00 -38.45
C GLU A 580 31.29 -29.89 -37.99
N THR A 581 30.47 -30.91 -38.24
CA THR A 581 29.08 -30.99 -37.78
C THR A 581 29.00 -31.04 -36.26
N GLU A 582 29.86 -31.82 -35.60
CA GLU A 582 29.95 -31.87 -34.13
C GLU A 582 30.36 -30.51 -33.55
N LEU A 583 31.35 -29.84 -34.15
CA LEU A 583 31.77 -28.49 -33.72
C LEU A 583 30.65 -27.46 -33.92
N ALA A 584 29.92 -27.52 -35.03
CA ALA A 584 28.81 -26.62 -35.31
C ALA A 584 27.62 -26.85 -34.37
N LEU A 585 27.32 -28.12 -34.03
CA LEU A 585 26.38 -28.47 -32.97
C LEU A 585 26.80 -27.89 -31.62
N CYS A 586 28.09 -28.03 -31.25
CA CYS A 586 28.61 -27.46 -30.01
C CYS A 586 28.47 -25.93 -29.96
N ARG A 587 28.66 -25.23 -31.08
CA ARG A 587 28.44 -23.77 -31.17
C ARG A 587 26.98 -23.41 -30.92
N SER A 588 26.05 -24.10 -31.58
CA SER A 588 24.61 -23.88 -31.37
C SER A 588 24.20 -24.11 -29.91
N CYS A 589 24.73 -25.17 -29.28
CA CYS A 589 24.52 -25.41 -27.86
C CYS A 589 25.15 -24.32 -26.98
N ALA A 590 26.35 -23.83 -27.29
CA ALA A 590 26.99 -22.76 -26.52
C ALA A 590 26.15 -21.46 -26.57
N GLU A 591 25.73 -21.04 -27.76
CA GLU A 591 24.86 -19.86 -27.94
C GLU A 591 23.52 -20.00 -27.21
N ALA A 592 22.96 -21.21 -27.15
CA ALA A 592 21.74 -21.48 -26.39
C ALA A 592 21.98 -21.45 -24.87
N LEU A 593 23.15 -21.92 -24.38
CA LEU A 593 23.52 -21.84 -22.96
C LEU A 593 23.74 -20.39 -22.54
N GLU A 594 24.35 -19.56 -23.38
CA GLU A 594 24.54 -18.12 -23.14
C GLU A 594 23.19 -17.39 -23.04
N ARG A 595 22.22 -17.73 -23.91
CA ARG A 595 20.85 -17.20 -23.81
C ARG A 595 20.17 -17.62 -22.52
N LEU A 596 20.25 -18.90 -22.16
CA LEU A 596 19.72 -19.42 -20.89
C LEU A 596 20.37 -18.75 -19.68
N HIS A 597 21.68 -18.46 -19.73
CA HIS A 597 22.39 -17.72 -18.71
C HIS A 597 21.82 -16.32 -18.54
N ALA A 598 21.68 -15.58 -19.65
CA ALA A 598 21.15 -14.22 -19.65
C ALA A 598 19.72 -14.16 -19.09
N GLU A 599 18.86 -15.10 -19.47
CA GLU A 599 17.50 -15.23 -18.92
C GLU A 599 17.51 -15.50 -17.41
N SER A 600 18.33 -16.44 -16.96
CA SER A 600 18.46 -16.80 -15.55
C SER A 600 19.00 -15.64 -14.72
N THR A 601 20.02 -14.92 -15.21
CA THR A 601 20.57 -13.72 -14.56
C THR A 601 19.54 -12.59 -14.50
N ALA A 602 18.71 -12.40 -15.53
CA ALA A 602 17.64 -11.41 -15.50
C ALA A 602 16.60 -11.74 -14.40
N GLN A 603 16.26 -13.03 -14.22
CA GLN A 603 15.38 -13.49 -13.15
C GLN A 603 15.97 -13.26 -11.76
N ILE A 604 17.27 -13.55 -11.57
CA ILE A 604 17.98 -13.26 -10.32
C ILE A 604 17.92 -11.77 -9.98
N LYS A 605 18.25 -10.91 -10.95
CA LYS A 605 18.19 -9.45 -10.78
C LYS A 605 16.78 -8.97 -10.41
N ALA A 606 15.74 -9.52 -11.04
CA ALA A 606 14.36 -9.16 -10.73
C ALA A 606 13.98 -9.52 -9.28
N MET A 607 14.41 -10.70 -8.80
CA MET A 607 14.17 -11.11 -7.40
C MET A 607 14.96 -10.27 -6.40
N ASP A 608 16.23 -9.98 -6.69
CA ASP A 608 17.06 -9.16 -5.79
C ASP A 608 16.51 -7.73 -5.67
N VAL A 609 16.05 -7.13 -6.79
CA VAL A 609 15.36 -5.83 -6.79
C VAL A 609 14.08 -5.88 -5.96
N LEU A 610 13.27 -6.94 -6.11
CA LEU A 610 12.04 -7.10 -5.33
C LEU A 610 12.32 -7.15 -3.82
N VAL A 611 13.29 -7.97 -3.40
CA VAL A 611 13.65 -8.13 -1.98
C VAL A 611 14.18 -6.82 -1.40
N GLU A 612 15.03 -6.11 -2.15
CA GLU A 612 15.60 -4.83 -1.69
C GLU A 612 14.55 -3.72 -1.63
N GLU A 613 13.63 -3.63 -2.60
CA GLU A 613 12.52 -2.68 -2.53
C GLU A 613 11.61 -2.95 -1.32
N LEU A 614 11.28 -4.21 -1.05
CA LEU A 614 10.49 -4.60 0.13
C LEU A 614 11.22 -4.26 1.44
N ARG A 615 12.54 -4.48 1.49
CA ARG A 615 13.38 -4.12 2.62
C ARG A 615 13.34 -2.62 2.89
N GLN A 616 13.54 -1.80 1.85
CA GLN A 616 13.50 -0.35 1.95
C GLN A 616 12.13 0.14 2.43
N LEU A 617 11.04 -0.40 1.88
CA LEU A 617 9.69 -0.04 2.32
C LEU A 617 9.42 -0.40 3.78
N ALA A 618 9.87 -1.57 4.23
CA ALA A 618 9.73 -1.98 5.63
C ALA A 618 10.53 -1.06 6.55
N LEU A 619 11.79 -0.77 6.23
CA LEU A 619 12.66 0.12 7.01
C LEU A 619 12.16 1.58 7.02
N ASP A 620 11.72 2.11 5.87
CA ASP A 620 11.16 3.46 5.76
C ASP A 620 9.87 3.60 6.58
N SER A 621 9.05 2.54 6.66
CA SER A 621 7.82 2.54 7.45
C SER A 621 8.09 2.49 8.95
N ILE A 622 9.22 1.92 9.38
CA ILE A 622 9.64 1.84 10.79
C ILE A 622 10.36 3.14 11.20
N GLY A 623 11.27 3.63 10.35
CA GLY A 623 12.09 4.82 10.63
C GLY A 623 11.30 6.14 10.70
N ARG A 624 10.10 6.19 10.12
CA ARG A 624 9.20 7.36 10.24
C ARG A 624 8.48 7.45 11.59
N GLY A 625 8.39 6.35 12.34
CA GLY A 625 7.72 6.34 13.63
C GLY A 625 8.62 6.80 14.78
N GLY A 626 9.89 6.37 14.81
CA GLY A 626 10.80 6.68 15.93
C GLY A 626 10.25 6.25 17.30
N GLU A 627 9.27 5.35 17.32
CA GLU A 627 8.48 5.03 18.50
C GLU A 627 9.08 3.84 19.25
N THR A 628 8.96 3.83 20.58
CA THR A 628 9.27 2.64 21.42
C THR A 628 8.48 1.41 20.97
N VAL A 629 7.32 1.62 20.35
CA VAL A 629 6.49 0.57 19.76
C VAL A 629 7.14 0.00 18.50
N ASP A 630 7.90 0.77 17.73
CA ASP A 630 8.50 0.30 16.48
C ASP A 630 9.83 -0.45 16.66
N GLN A 631 10.30 -0.58 17.91
CA GLN A 631 11.55 -1.28 18.23
C GLN A 631 11.46 -2.77 17.89
N ASN A 632 12.55 -3.31 17.33
CA ASN A 632 12.76 -4.74 17.05
C ASN A 632 11.71 -5.42 16.16
N ILE A 633 10.93 -4.66 15.36
CA ILE A 633 9.92 -5.24 14.45
C ILE A 633 10.60 -6.20 13.47
N MET A 634 11.72 -5.79 12.84
CA MET A 634 12.39 -6.63 11.84
C MET A 634 12.94 -7.92 12.45
N GLU A 635 13.59 -7.83 13.60
CA GLU A 635 14.23 -8.97 14.27
C GLU A 635 13.19 -9.96 14.79
N TYR A 636 12.14 -9.47 15.45
CA TYR A 636 11.09 -10.33 16.00
C TYR A 636 10.31 -11.04 14.89
N TYR A 637 9.82 -10.30 13.89
CA TYR A 637 9.01 -10.90 12.83
C TYR A 637 9.83 -11.76 11.85
N ALA A 638 11.16 -11.62 11.80
CA ALA A 638 12.01 -12.60 11.13
C ALA A 638 11.85 -14.00 11.73
N VAL A 639 12.01 -14.11 13.06
CA VAL A 639 11.93 -15.39 13.79
C VAL A 639 10.52 -15.97 13.72
N ILE A 640 9.50 -15.13 13.91
CA ILE A 640 8.10 -15.59 13.82
C ILE A 640 7.77 -16.08 12.41
N THR A 641 8.14 -15.34 11.37
CA THR A 641 7.84 -15.73 9.98
C THR A 641 8.55 -17.04 9.62
N GLU A 642 9.82 -17.19 10.03
CA GLU A 642 10.58 -18.43 9.80
C GLU A 642 9.94 -19.63 10.53
N GLY A 643 9.54 -19.46 11.79
CA GLY A 643 8.86 -20.52 12.55
C GLY A 643 7.54 -20.96 11.93
N VAL A 644 6.72 -20.02 11.46
CA VAL A 644 5.44 -20.33 10.78
C VAL A 644 5.69 -21.05 9.45
N ILE A 645 6.70 -20.64 8.69
CA ILE A 645 7.06 -21.33 7.44
C ILE A 645 7.50 -22.77 7.72
N GLN A 646 8.38 -22.98 8.70
CA GLN A 646 8.83 -24.31 9.11
C GLN A 646 7.66 -25.20 9.58
N GLU A 647 6.66 -24.64 10.27
CA GLU A 647 5.45 -25.37 10.67
C GLU A 647 4.60 -25.78 9.45
N ILE A 648 4.47 -24.91 8.45
CA ILE A 648 3.77 -25.22 7.19
C ILE A 648 4.49 -26.35 6.46
N GLU A 649 5.82 -26.30 6.37
CA GLU A 649 6.64 -27.33 5.73
C GLU A 649 6.62 -28.66 6.50
N ALA A 650 6.65 -28.62 7.83
CA ALA A 650 6.53 -29.84 8.65
C ALA A 650 5.18 -30.53 8.44
N ARG A 651 4.09 -29.78 8.23
CA ARG A 651 2.74 -30.31 7.99
C ARG A 651 2.51 -30.81 6.56
N LYS A 652 3.07 -30.13 5.55
CA LYS A 652 2.73 -30.35 4.12
C LYS A 652 3.87 -30.93 3.29
N GLY A 653 5.07 -31.04 3.86
CA GLY A 653 6.29 -31.52 3.20
C GLY A 653 7.26 -30.39 2.85
N PRO A 654 8.54 -30.73 2.62
CA PRO A 654 9.58 -29.75 2.29
C PRO A 654 9.28 -29.04 0.97
N GLY A 655 9.42 -27.72 0.93
CA GLY A 655 9.14 -26.91 -0.27
C GLY A 655 7.66 -26.76 -0.59
N ALA A 656 6.75 -26.99 0.37
CA ALA A 656 5.31 -26.84 0.17
C ALA A 656 4.91 -25.45 -0.35
N LEU A 657 5.66 -24.41 -0.02
CA LEU A 657 5.44 -23.03 -0.50
C LEU A 657 5.56 -22.90 -2.02
N PHE A 658 6.31 -23.78 -2.70
CA PHE A 658 6.47 -23.78 -4.15
C PHE A 658 5.38 -24.57 -4.88
N GLY A 659 4.48 -25.26 -4.17
CA GLY A 659 3.37 -25.97 -4.78
C GLY A 659 2.36 -25.02 -5.45
N ASP A 660 1.62 -25.51 -6.44
CA ASP A 660 0.64 -24.73 -7.24
C ASP A 660 -0.43 -24.03 -6.38
N ARG A 661 -0.77 -24.61 -5.22
CA ARG A 661 -1.73 -24.01 -4.27
C ARG A 661 -1.19 -22.73 -3.61
N TYR A 662 0.13 -22.62 -3.48
CA TYR A 662 0.84 -21.48 -2.89
C TYR A 662 1.44 -20.62 -3.99
N LEU A 663 2.76 -20.54 -4.13
CA LEU A 663 3.40 -19.67 -5.13
C LEU A 663 3.33 -20.24 -6.55
N GLY A 664 3.32 -21.56 -6.70
CA GLY A 664 3.47 -22.23 -8.00
C GLY A 664 4.85 -21.98 -8.64
N SER A 665 4.92 -22.12 -9.97
CA SER A 665 6.18 -21.94 -10.72
C SER A 665 6.63 -20.47 -10.73
N LEU A 666 7.63 -20.14 -9.90
CA LEU A 666 8.27 -18.83 -9.87
C LEU A 666 8.91 -18.42 -11.21
N PRO A 667 9.62 -19.30 -11.96
CA PRO A 667 10.12 -18.96 -13.29
C PRO A 667 9.00 -18.60 -14.28
N GLY A 668 7.82 -19.21 -14.15
CA GLY A 668 6.63 -18.86 -14.94
C GLY A 668 6.08 -17.47 -14.61
N LEU A 669 6.01 -17.13 -13.31
CA LEU A 669 5.56 -15.81 -12.86
C LEU A 669 6.52 -14.70 -13.30
N LEU A 670 7.83 -14.92 -13.18
CA LEU A 670 8.84 -13.96 -13.62
C LEU A 670 8.82 -13.74 -15.14
N ARG A 671 8.57 -14.78 -15.94
CA ARG A 671 8.47 -14.66 -17.41
C ARG A 671 7.19 -13.94 -17.87
N SER A 672 6.07 -14.12 -17.18
CA SER A 672 4.77 -13.57 -17.59
C SER A 672 4.51 -12.15 -17.08
N GLY A 673 4.98 -11.82 -15.87
CA GLY A 673 4.68 -10.54 -15.22
C GLY A 673 5.80 -9.98 -14.32
N GLY A 674 7.01 -10.53 -14.41
CA GLY A 674 8.18 -10.04 -13.67
C GLY A 674 8.01 -10.08 -12.15
N ALA A 675 8.72 -9.19 -11.46
CA ALA A 675 8.68 -9.07 -10.00
C ALA A 675 7.28 -8.70 -9.46
N ASP A 676 6.47 -7.99 -10.25
CA ASP A 676 5.11 -7.58 -9.86
C ASP A 676 4.17 -8.79 -9.68
N ALA A 677 4.25 -9.80 -10.56
CA ALA A 677 3.43 -11.01 -10.46
C ALA A 677 3.83 -11.88 -9.26
N VAL A 678 5.13 -11.95 -8.96
CA VAL A 678 5.64 -12.64 -7.75
C VAL A 678 5.15 -11.92 -6.49
N LEU A 679 5.20 -10.60 -6.46
CA LEU A 679 4.73 -9.80 -5.33
C LEU A 679 3.24 -10.02 -5.04
N GLU A 680 2.38 -10.02 -6.06
CA GLU A 680 0.94 -10.27 -5.89
C GLU A 680 0.68 -11.66 -5.30
N ARG A 681 1.35 -12.67 -5.82
CA ARG A 681 1.20 -14.04 -5.32
C ARG A 681 1.72 -14.19 -3.89
N LEU A 682 2.84 -13.53 -3.58
CA LEU A 682 3.40 -13.51 -2.23
C LEU A 682 2.46 -12.83 -1.23
N ILE A 683 1.87 -11.69 -1.60
CA ILE A 683 0.87 -10.99 -0.79
C ILE A 683 -0.31 -11.91 -0.44
N ASP A 684 -0.81 -12.67 -1.42
CA ASP A 684 -1.91 -13.62 -1.20
C ASP A 684 -1.54 -14.74 -0.22
N VAL A 685 -0.32 -15.28 -0.33
CA VAL A 685 0.19 -16.31 0.60
C VAL A 685 0.37 -15.73 2.00
N CYS A 686 0.98 -14.54 2.12
CA CYS A 686 1.15 -13.88 3.41
C CYS A 686 -0.19 -13.65 4.11
N ARG A 687 -1.22 -13.20 3.37
CA ARG A 687 -2.55 -12.96 3.94
C ARG A 687 -3.26 -14.23 4.39
N ARG A 688 -3.16 -15.32 3.61
CA ARG A 688 -3.96 -16.54 3.85
C ARG A 688 -3.33 -17.49 4.86
N GLU A 689 -2.01 -17.55 4.92
CA GLU A 689 -1.31 -18.65 5.59
C GLU A 689 -0.31 -18.15 6.63
N LEU A 690 0.42 -17.04 6.39
CA LEU A 690 1.39 -16.52 7.38
C LEU A 690 0.71 -15.69 8.47
N LEU A 691 -0.01 -14.63 8.07
CA LEU A 691 -0.66 -13.70 9.00
C LEU A 691 -1.93 -14.30 9.65
N ALA A 692 -2.38 -15.46 9.18
CA ALA A 692 -3.49 -16.21 9.76
C ALA A 692 -3.05 -17.16 10.90
N ALA A 693 -1.75 -17.20 11.23
CA ALA A 693 -1.25 -18.04 12.31
C ALA A 693 -1.56 -17.43 13.69
N ASP A 694 -1.84 -18.29 14.69
CA ASP A 694 -2.24 -17.91 16.06
C ASP A 694 -1.25 -16.95 16.75
N ILE A 695 0.03 -16.96 16.35
CA ILE A 695 1.07 -16.07 16.90
C ILE A 695 0.76 -14.59 16.58
N PHE A 696 0.07 -14.31 15.47
CA PHE A 696 -0.35 -12.95 15.12
C PHE A 696 -1.61 -12.48 15.87
N ASP A 697 -2.30 -13.41 16.55
CA ASP A 697 -3.48 -13.16 17.37
C ASP A 697 -3.15 -12.88 18.85
N LEU A 698 -1.87 -12.86 19.22
CA LEU A 698 -1.42 -12.53 20.57
C LEU A 698 -1.91 -11.14 21.02
N PRO A 699 -2.20 -10.95 22.33
CA PRO A 699 -2.49 -9.63 22.89
C PRO A 699 -1.36 -8.64 22.63
N PHE A 700 -1.70 -7.37 22.39
CA PHE A 700 -0.73 -6.30 22.12
C PHE A 700 0.41 -6.23 23.15
N GLU A 701 0.10 -6.38 24.44
CA GLU A 701 1.10 -6.33 25.51
C GLU A 701 2.11 -7.47 25.43
N GLU A 702 1.62 -8.69 25.19
CA GLU A 702 2.46 -9.89 25.12
C GLU A 702 3.36 -9.86 23.87
N GLU A 703 2.80 -9.44 22.74
CA GLU A 703 3.56 -9.25 21.49
C GLU A 703 4.67 -8.21 21.68
N LEU A 704 4.35 -7.06 22.28
CA LEU A 704 5.32 -6.00 22.52
C LEU A 704 6.42 -6.41 23.51
N LEU A 705 6.08 -7.18 24.55
CA LEU A 705 7.06 -7.73 25.50
C LEU A 705 8.00 -8.73 24.82
N ARG A 706 7.48 -9.62 23.99
CA ARG A 706 8.29 -10.57 23.22
C ARG A 706 9.20 -9.80 22.26
N ARG A 707 8.67 -8.81 21.53
CA ARG A 707 9.43 -7.96 20.61
C ARG A 707 10.55 -7.17 21.30
N ALA A 708 10.27 -6.55 22.44
CA ALA A 708 11.26 -5.79 23.20
C ALA A 708 12.45 -6.67 23.65
N ASN A 709 12.21 -7.95 23.93
CA ASN A 709 13.21 -8.86 24.47
C ASN A 709 13.94 -9.73 23.43
N VAL A 710 13.61 -9.61 22.14
CA VAL A 710 14.29 -10.38 21.07
C VAL A 710 15.76 -9.99 20.93
N ALA A 711 16.09 -8.71 21.06
CA ALA A 711 17.47 -8.22 20.95
C ALA A 711 18.31 -8.50 22.21
N ALA A 712 17.69 -8.71 23.37
CA ALA A 712 18.40 -9.02 24.63
C ALA A 712 19.11 -10.40 24.59
N ALA A 713 18.79 -11.25 23.61
CA ALA A 713 19.49 -12.50 23.37
C ALA A 713 20.80 -12.34 22.57
N TYR A 714 20.99 -11.22 21.86
CA TYR A 714 22.11 -10.99 20.93
C TYR A 714 23.03 -9.86 21.38
N ASP A 715 22.46 -8.76 21.90
CA ASP A 715 23.20 -7.67 22.50
C ASP A 715 23.03 -7.73 24.02
N ASN A 716 24.11 -7.46 24.77
CA ASN A 716 24.15 -7.36 26.24
C ASN A 716 23.30 -6.18 26.80
N GLN A 717 22.15 -5.86 26.19
CA GLN A 717 21.13 -5.00 26.75
C GLN A 717 20.30 -5.79 27.75
N GLY A 718 20.05 -5.20 28.92
CA GLY A 718 19.24 -5.84 29.95
C GLY A 718 17.83 -6.16 29.44
N VAL A 719 17.33 -7.35 29.77
CA VAL A 719 15.95 -7.78 29.52
C VAL A 719 15.00 -6.69 30.04
N VAL A 720 14.14 -6.16 29.15
CA VAL A 720 13.14 -5.16 29.53
C VAL A 720 12.08 -5.87 30.34
N SER A 721 11.96 -5.50 31.63
CA SER A 721 10.91 -6.01 32.49
C SER A 721 9.55 -5.48 32.04
N LYS A 722 8.51 -6.23 32.36
CA LYS A 722 7.12 -5.85 32.08
C LYS A 722 6.74 -4.50 32.68
N GLU A 723 7.20 -4.24 33.90
CA GLU A 723 6.94 -2.97 34.61
C GLU A 723 7.61 -1.78 33.92
N GLU A 724 8.83 -1.93 33.42
CA GLU A 724 9.54 -0.85 32.73
C GLU A 724 8.89 -0.53 31.37
N LEU A 725 8.43 -1.56 30.63
CA LEU A 725 7.67 -1.37 29.41
C LEU A 725 6.36 -0.61 29.69
N PHE A 726 5.60 -1.06 30.71
CA PHE A 726 4.34 -0.42 31.09
C PHE A 726 4.54 1.02 31.56
N LYS A 727 5.60 1.29 32.33
CA LYS A 727 5.97 2.65 32.72
C LYS A 727 6.25 3.56 31.53
N ARG A 728 7.01 3.08 30.53
CA ARG A 728 7.29 3.84 29.30
C ARG A 728 6.04 4.12 28.48
N LEU A 729 5.17 3.11 28.31
CA LEU A 729 3.89 3.26 27.61
C LEU A 729 2.97 4.26 28.31
N TYR A 730 2.90 4.20 29.63
CA TYR A 730 2.10 5.12 30.44
C TYR A 730 2.60 6.56 30.32
N LEU A 731 3.91 6.79 30.50
CA LEU A 731 4.51 8.12 30.35
C LEU A 731 4.24 8.70 28.96
N ARG A 732 4.31 7.86 27.92
CA ARG A 732 4.00 8.26 26.55
C ARG A 732 2.53 8.66 26.38
N LEU A 733 1.60 7.88 26.93
CA LEU A 733 0.17 8.23 26.88
C LEU A 733 -0.10 9.55 27.63
N GLU A 734 0.57 9.80 28.75
CA GLU A 734 0.46 11.07 29.48
C GLU A 734 1.05 12.27 28.71
N GLU A 735 2.24 12.11 28.14
CA GLU A 735 2.88 13.16 27.35
C GLU A 735 2.13 13.47 26.05
N GLY A 736 1.54 12.44 25.43
CA GLY A 736 0.72 12.59 24.24
C GLY A 736 -0.67 13.19 24.52
N ALA A 737 -1.30 12.82 25.65
CA ALA A 737 -2.65 13.28 26.00
C ALA A 737 -2.65 14.61 26.76
N LEU A 738 -1.62 15.44 26.58
CA LEU A 738 -1.63 16.82 27.04
C LEU A 738 -2.80 17.57 26.40
N ILE A 739 -3.41 18.49 27.15
CA ILE A 739 -4.58 19.20 26.67
C ILE A 739 -4.21 20.05 25.43
N ASN A 740 -5.02 19.95 24.39
CA ASN A 740 -4.86 20.66 23.12
C ASN A 740 -5.37 22.10 23.22
N VAL A 741 -4.85 22.87 24.16
CA VAL A 741 -5.09 24.31 24.25
C VAL A 741 -3.92 24.98 24.95
N ARG A 742 -3.56 26.18 24.51
CA ARG A 742 -2.50 26.98 25.15
C ARG A 742 -3.10 28.04 26.06
N LEU A 743 -3.01 27.83 27.37
CA LEU A 743 -3.52 28.74 28.39
C LEU A 743 -2.39 29.53 29.03
N PHE A 744 -2.72 30.72 29.54
CA PHE A 744 -1.81 31.48 30.37
C PHE A 744 -1.72 30.86 31.76
N GLU A 745 -0.50 30.63 32.25
CA GLU A 745 -0.29 30.08 33.58
C GLU A 745 -0.89 31.05 34.64
N TYR A 746 -1.57 30.50 35.65
CA TYR A 746 -2.12 31.22 36.83
C TYR A 746 -3.44 32.01 36.68
N THR A 747 -4.14 31.98 35.56
CA THR A 747 -5.43 32.71 35.42
C THR A 747 -6.68 31.84 35.59
N GLN A 748 -6.51 30.52 35.72
CA GLN A 748 -7.61 29.58 35.89
C GLN A 748 -8.18 29.68 37.31
N GLU A 749 -9.43 30.13 37.46
CA GLU A 749 -10.12 30.18 38.76
C GLU A 749 -10.38 28.78 39.31
N HIS A 750 -10.70 27.81 38.45
CA HIS A 750 -10.98 26.43 38.82
C HIS A 750 -10.61 25.46 37.69
N ARG A 751 -9.50 24.74 37.82
CA ARG A 751 -9.09 23.70 36.86
C ARG A 751 -9.68 22.36 37.28
N HIS A 752 -10.67 21.85 36.54
CA HIS A 752 -11.25 20.53 36.74
C HIS A 752 -10.76 19.56 35.67
N GLU A 753 -10.14 18.45 36.08
CA GLU A 753 -9.58 17.43 35.18
C GLU A 753 -10.22 16.05 35.39
N GLU A 754 -10.53 15.39 34.26
CA GLU A 754 -10.98 14.00 34.23
C GLU A 754 -10.16 13.22 33.20
N LYS A 755 -9.66 12.04 33.58
CA LYS A 755 -8.87 11.16 32.70
C LYS A 755 -9.64 9.88 32.40
N TYR A 756 -9.70 9.53 31.13
CA TYR A 756 -10.40 8.35 30.62
C TYR A 756 -9.48 7.46 29.80
N PHE A 757 -9.38 6.19 30.18
CA PHE A 757 -8.71 5.16 29.38
C PHE A 757 -9.73 4.36 28.59
N PHE A 758 -9.45 4.08 27.31
CA PHE A 758 -10.24 3.19 26.46
C PHE A 758 -9.41 1.96 26.11
N GLY A 759 -9.99 0.78 26.35
CA GLY A 759 -9.39 -0.51 26.02
C GLY A 759 -9.92 -1.61 26.92
N ASP A 760 -9.31 -2.78 26.85
CA ASP A 760 -9.76 -3.93 27.64
C ASP A 760 -9.44 -3.73 29.13
N SER A 761 -10.46 -3.54 29.97
CA SER A 761 -10.27 -3.43 31.44
C SER A 761 -9.64 -4.68 32.06
N GLY A 762 -9.70 -5.84 31.37
CA GLY A 762 -8.99 -7.06 31.71
C GLY A 762 -7.50 -7.02 31.39
N SER A 763 -7.02 -6.06 30.59
CA SER A 763 -5.62 -5.94 30.17
C SER A 763 -4.69 -5.58 31.35
N GLU A 764 -3.50 -6.17 31.42
CA GLU A 764 -2.59 -5.95 32.55
C GLU A 764 -1.97 -4.56 32.54
N PHE A 765 -1.77 -3.96 31.36
CA PHE A 765 -1.36 -2.57 31.21
C PHE A 765 -2.40 -1.59 31.74
N LEU A 766 -3.69 -1.79 31.45
CA LEU A 766 -4.74 -0.88 31.95
C LEU A 766 -4.89 -0.98 33.47
N ARG A 767 -4.74 -2.17 34.05
CA ARG A 767 -4.68 -2.34 35.51
C ARG A 767 -3.47 -1.61 36.12
N TYR A 768 -2.30 -1.69 35.48
CA TYR A 768 -1.13 -0.92 35.89
C TYR A 768 -1.36 0.59 35.80
N ALA A 769 -1.86 1.09 34.66
CA ALA A 769 -2.13 2.50 34.43
C ALA A 769 -3.15 3.06 35.43
N SER A 770 -4.24 2.32 35.69
CA SER A 770 -5.24 2.69 36.70
C SER A 770 -4.63 2.71 38.11
N GLY A 771 -3.79 1.73 38.46
CA GLY A 771 -3.12 1.68 39.76
C GLY A 771 -2.14 2.84 39.99
N VAL A 772 -1.42 3.29 38.97
CA VAL A 772 -0.55 4.47 39.05
C VAL A 772 -1.38 5.74 39.27
N ASP A 773 -2.46 5.92 38.52
CA ASP A 773 -3.35 7.08 38.62
C ASP A 773 -4.18 7.11 39.94
N GLU A 774 -4.55 5.95 40.49
CA GLU A 774 -5.28 5.87 41.78
C GLU A 774 -4.50 6.46 42.96
N THR A 775 -3.17 6.44 42.91
CA THR A 775 -2.31 7.04 43.94
C THR A 775 -2.27 8.57 43.88
N THR A 776 -2.67 9.17 42.74
CA THR A 776 -2.61 10.60 42.46
C THR A 776 -4.03 11.19 42.37
N ARG A 777 -4.76 11.15 43.49
CA ARG A 777 -6.20 11.50 43.64
C ARG A 777 -6.65 12.95 43.32
N ILE A 778 -5.89 13.74 42.57
CA ILE A 778 -6.25 15.13 42.27
C ILE A 778 -7.34 15.20 41.18
N TYR A 779 -7.48 14.18 40.33
CA TYR A 779 -8.43 14.13 39.21
C TYR A 779 -9.33 12.90 39.24
N ARG A 780 -10.45 12.96 38.50
CA ARG A 780 -11.36 11.82 38.34
C ARG A 780 -10.82 10.86 37.28
N LEU A 781 -10.75 9.58 37.62
CA LEU A 781 -10.32 8.52 36.70
C LEU A 781 -11.52 7.66 36.27
N GLY A 782 -11.60 7.36 34.97
CA GLY A 782 -12.53 6.40 34.40
C GLY A 782 -11.86 5.44 33.43
N VAL A 783 -12.33 4.20 33.38
CA VAL A 783 -11.92 3.20 32.38
C VAL A 783 -13.16 2.82 31.58
N VAL A 784 -13.06 2.92 30.26
CA VAL A 784 -14.07 2.52 29.29
C VAL A 784 -13.65 1.17 28.74
N HIS A 785 -14.31 0.10 29.20
CA HIS A 785 -14.05 -1.24 28.71
C HIS A 785 -14.48 -1.36 27.24
N GLU A 786 -13.53 -1.64 26.37
CA GLU A 786 -13.77 -2.03 24.99
C GLU A 786 -12.88 -3.24 24.70
N GLU A 787 -13.44 -4.36 24.24
CA GLU A 787 -12.67 -5.57 23.91
C GLU A 787 -11.77 -5.31 22.69
N ARG A 788 -10.65 -4.61 22.92
CA ARG A 788 -9.66 -4.23 21.90
C ARG A 788 -8.34 -4.93 22.22
N ARG A 789 -7.96 -5.88 21.36
CA ARG A 789 -6.65 -6.55 21.46
C ARG A 789 -5.46 -5.71 20.95
N SER A 790 -5.70 -4.55 20.35
CA SER A 790 -4.73 -3.83 19.51
C SER A 790 -4.17 -2.54 20.09
N GLY A 791 -4.35 -2.28 21.39
CA GLY A 791 -3.75 -1.11 22.04
C GLY A 791 -4.62 -0.48 23.12
N ALA A 792 -4.18 0.69 23.60
CA ALA A 792 -4.85 1.49 24.61
C ALA A 792 -4.90 2.96 24.17
N GLU A 793 -6.02 3.62 24.44
CA GLU A 793 -6.21 5.04 24.15
C GLU A 793 -6.47 5.80 25.45
N LYS A 794 -6.01 7.05 25.52
CA LYS A 794 -6.20 7.94 26.66
C LYS A 794 -6.80 9.25 26.20
N LEU A 795 -7.89 9.67 26.86
CA LEU A 795 -8.50 10.98 26.70
C LEU A 795 -8.43 11.72 28.04
N ASN A 796 -7.80 12.90 28.03
CA ASN A 796 -7.82 13.81 29.16
C ASN A 796 -8.81 14.93 28.84
N LEU A 797 -9.77 15.16 29.73
CA LEU A 797 -10.69 16.29 29.67
C LEU A 797 -10.28 17.31 30.72
N MET A 798 -10.20 18.57 30.34
CA MET A 798 -9.94 19.67 31.25
C MET A 798 -10.95 20.78 31.00
N GLY A 799 -11.46 21.40 32.06
CA GLY A 799 -12.33 22.57 31.92
C GLY A 799 -12.23 23.54 33.08
N GLY A 800 -13.00 24.62 32.96
CA GLY A 800 -13.06 25.69 33.96
C GLY A 800 -12.12 26.88 33.67
N PHE A 801 -11.64 27.00 32.43
CA PHE A 801 -10.98 28.21 31.93
C PHE A 801 -11.97 29.09 31.13
N HIS A 802 -11.66 30.37 31.00
CA HIS A 802 -12.41 31.32 30.18
C HIS A 802 -11.69 31.62 28.87
N LEU A 803 -12.42 32.16 27.89
CA LEU A 803 -11.84 32.48 26.57
C LEU A 803 -10.71 33.53 26.68
N GLU A 804 -10.76 34.41 27.68
CA GLU A 804 -9.73 35.42 28.00
C GLU A 804 -8.40 34.83 28.53
N ASP A 805 -8.42 33.57 28.98
CA ASP A 805 -7.23 32.83 29.45
C ASP A 805 -6.41 32.24 28.29
N LEU A 806 -6.99 32.19 27.09
CA LEU A 806 -6.34 31.65 25.90
C LEU A 806 -5.21 32.58 25.47
N LEU A 807 -4.01 32.02 25.27
CA LEU A 807 -2.91 32.79 24.67
C LEU A 807 -3.25 33.25 23.25
N TYR A 808 -4.03 32.46 22.51
CA TYR A 808 -4.58 32.87 21.21
C TYR A 808 -5.41 34.16 21.31
N TYR A 809 -6.31 34.25 22.30
CA TYR A 809 -7.16 35.43 22.53
C TYR A 809 -6.30 36.68 22.82
N ARG A 810 -5.34 36.56 23.74
CA ARG A 810 -4.47 37.68 24.13
C ARG A 810 -3.59 38.17 23.00
N ASN A 811 -3.00 37.24 22.24
CA ASN A 811 -2.16 37.59 21.10
C ASN A 811 -2.99 38.22 19.98
N ALA A 812 -4.22 37.75 19.76
CA ALA A 812 -5.12 38.26 18.73
C ALA A 812 -5.69 39.65 19.07
N LYS A 813 -5.77 40.04 20.35
CA LYS A 813 -6.34 41.31 20.81
C LYS A 813 -5.75 42.53 20.12
N VAL A 814 -4.41 42.61 20.06
CA VAL A 814 -3.70 43.75 19.44
C VAL A 814 -4.03 43.87 17.94
N TYR A 815 -4.11 42.73 17.25
CA TYR A 815 -4.49 42.71 15.83
C TYR A 815 -5.95 43.14 15.68
N TYR A 816 -6.87 42.55 16.43
CA TYR A 816 -8.28 42.89 16.36
C TYR A 816 -8.53 44.40 16.56
N GLU A 817 -7.95 45.00 17.60
CA GLU A 817 -8.07 46.44 17.86
C GLU A 817 -7.52 47.28 16.69
N THR A 818 -6.39 46.86 16.11
CA THR A 818 -5.79 47.53 14.94
C THR A 818 -6.67 47.43 13.69
N TYR A 819 -7.25 46.27 13.41
CA TYR A 819 -8.14 46.07 12.27
C TYR A 819 -9.45 46.85 12.44
N VAL A 820 -10.05 46.85 13.64
CA VAL A 820 -11.25 47.66 13.92
C VAL A 820 -10.95 49.16 13.77
N ALA A 821 -9.80 49.63 14.26
CA ALA A 821 -9.37 51.02 14.07
C ALA A 821 -9.18 51.41 12.59
N ASN A 822 -8.79 50.45 11.75
CA ASN A 822 -8.66 50.61 10.30
C ASN A 822 -9.99 50.45 9.54
N GLY A 823 -11.13 50.35 10.24
CA GLY A 823 -12.46 50.34 9.64
C GLY A 823 -13.02 48.95 9.28
N TYR A 824 -12.37 47.86 9.71
CA TYR A 824 -12.89 46.51 9.47
C TYR A 824 -14.14 46.22 10.30
N ARG A 825 -15.19 45.71 9.64
CA ARG A 825 -16.45 45.28 10.27
C ARG A 825 -16.44 43.77 10.45
N LEU A 826 -15.85 43.34 11.56
CA LEU A 826 -15.64 41.93 11.86
C LEU A 826 -16.87 41.25 12.50
N HIS A 827 -17.95 41.96 12.77
CA HIS A 827 -19.14 41.42 13.43
C HIS A 827 -20.40 41.57 12.57
N GLY A 828 -21.33 40.63 12.70
CA GLY A 828 -22.67 40.75 12.10
C GLY A 828 -23.63 41.62 12.90
N LEU A 829 -23.37 41.79 14.20
CA LEU A 829 -24.13 42.63 15.13
C LEU A 829 -23.42 43.97 15.35
N GLU A 830 -24.17 44.97 15.81
CA GLU A 830 -23.62 46.27 16.20
C GLU A 830 -22.79 46.16 17.48
N GLU A 831 -21.75 46.97 17.62
CA GLU A 831 -20.76 46.81 18.71
C GLU A 831 -21.35 46.98 20.11
N ALA A 832 -22.45 47.74 20.25
CA ALA A 832 -23.15 47.93 21.51
C ALA A 832 -23.85 46.65 22.05
N GLU A 833 -24.11 45.67 21.18
CA GLU A 833 -24.73 44.39 21.54
C GLU A 833 -23.68 43.31 21.88
N LEU A 834 -22.39 43.60 21.67
CA LEU A 834 -21.31 42.65 21.93
C LEU A 834 -20.82 42.76 23.37
N PRO A 835 -20.34 41.65 23.97
CA PRO A 835 -19.67 41.69 25.26
C PRO A 835 -18.49 42.67 25.27
N ALA A 836 -18.21 43.25 26.43
CA ALA A 836 -17.02 44.08 26.60
C ALA A 836 -15.76 43.24 26.36
N LEU A 837 -14.86 43.74 25.50
CA LEU A 837 -13.57 43.11 25.27
C LEU A 837 -12.72 43.24 26.54
N ARG A 838 -12.26 42.11 27.09
CA ARG A 838 -11.51 42.08 28.35
C ARG A 838 -10.00 42.09 28.13
#